data_AF-A0A8C0BKR3-F1
#
_entry.id   AF-A0A8C0BKR3-F1
#
_cell.length_a   1.000
_cell.length_b   1.000
_cell.length_c   1.000
_cell.angle_alpha   90.00
_cell.angle_beta   90.00
_cell.angle_gamma   90.00
#
_symmetry.space_group_name_H-M   'P 1'
#
loop_
_entity.id
_entity.type
_entity.pdbx_description
1 polymer ?
#
loop_
_entity_poly.entity_id
_entity_poly.type
_entity_poly.pdbx_seq_one_letter_code
_entity_poly.pdbx_strand_id
1 'polypeptide(L)'
;MLFSQLKEYQQKNNPGATAGTKKKRKTKEGSRPETPTNDDRQSPENVKIFIARSFFVSRSFSSTESLRQLSEQLNGLVSQVWPCFDPLVLLILLMFDTRYQELAVALDSSNLTNKQLVTKIEELVRNNPTNQFDIVFAAPPCSLGVCKVMGSLIVQFQKALCGLASTDSALTCSGEAENLAARLHSSRQRVSELERTLSSISMQQKQSEKVRHNKELVKERDNLKLELYKRSKSSEEIKQQNSELSEKVHSLVSKNSAMKLDMEDLHKKLEMAELMIQQFSNQAGSLDANQQLQMVLEEKASLETQVAQVRESLHQLQAERDQYVEKLKEERSIWQQRVQQLSEQVHTMAEEKEKHMAQIQELEANVTELLNKSAVKPMDIEPSSPAGPTAAELSLQEEIQRLQQEKEELHGQYQAQVRDNEQLSHLNREQEERLLELEKAVQRYNEESVDRQQILEDMQSDKATISRALSQNRELKEQLAELQNGFVKLTNENMEVTSALQSEQHVKKELAKKLGQLQENLGELKETLELKTQEARGLQEQRDQYYSHLQQYTVAYQQLSAEKEELHKQFLLQTQLMDRLQHEEVQGKVTVEMHLKELQQTKVTVKRGKWKDGRKSVAFLTSAMSQVEEEREDMRQQLAAQKQQCRSLLQQIAALRQEQQHNITLGGGKNVVQFGDSLNMESRFTDLMREKADLKERLEELEHRCIQLSGETDTIGEYIALYQSQRAILKQRHQEKEEYISRLAQDKEEMKMKLLELQDLVMRLVRERNEWYSKYVAAAQNPELLSYVPALSVFLTGLREVNLSDEAEQEAAVLHQSGFSPIDSKAAQPSQEDPTAKQIMQLLREIQNPQERLGSLLENPCIPFFYRADENDEVKIMVV
;
A
#
# COMPACT_ATOMS: atom_id res chain seq x y z
N MET A 1 21.14 -35.00 -7.31
CA MET A 1 20.53 -34.10 -8.31
C MET A 1 20.45 -32.66 -7.83
N LEU A 2 19.80 -32.34 -6.71
CA LEU A 2 19.66 -30.95 -6.20
C LEU A 2 20.97 -30.12 -6.17
N PHE A 3 22.09 -30.72 -5.77
CA PHE A 3 23.40 -30.04 -5.71
C PHE A 3 23.97 -29.59 -7.07
N SER A 4 23.47 -30.12 -8.19
CA SER A 4 23.88 -29.72 -9.54
C SER A 4 23.12 -28.48 -10.02
N GLN A 5 21.80 -28.42 -9.77
CA GLN A 5 20.94 -27.32 -10.22
C GLN A 5 21.28 -25.99 -9.54
N LEU A 6 21.68 -26.02 -8.26
CA LEU A 6 22.11 -24.83 -7.52
C LEU A 6 23.34 -24.15 -8.18
N LYS A 7 24.22 -24.95 -8.80
CA LYS A 7 25.45 -24.47 -9.44
C LYS A 7 25.20 -23.84 -10.82
N GLU A 8 24.19 -24.28 -11.56
CA GLU A 8 23.76 -23.61 -12.80
C GLU A 8 23.05 -22.28 -12.54
N TYR A 9 22.24 -22.20 -11.48
CA TYR A 9 21.46 -20.98 -11.19
C TYR A 9 22.36 -19.78 -10.87
N GLN A 10 23.42 -20.00 -10.08
CA GLN A 10 24.43 -18.97 -9.77
C GLN A 10 25.27 -18.54 -10.99
N GLN A 11 25.25 -19.27 -12.10
CA GLN A 11 26.11 -19.01 -13.26
C GLN A 11 25.43 -18.18 -14.37
N LYS A 12 24.12 -17.90 -14.26
CA LYS A 12 23.34 -17.17 -15.29
C LYS A 12 22.94 -15.73 -14.93
N ASN A 13 22.88 -15.37 -13.65
CA ASN A 13 22.47 -14.03 -13.21
C ASN A 13 23.67 -13.16 -12.78
N ASN A 14 24.48 -12.72 -13.75
CA ASN A 14 25.64 -11.85 -13.50
C ASN A 14 25.71 -10.71 -14.53
N PRO A 15 25.11 -9.54 -14.26
CA PRO A 15 25.20 -8.37 -15.13
C PRO A 15 26.63 -7.83 -15.19
N GLY A 16 27.14 -7.57 -16.40
CA GLY A 16 28.53 -7.18 -16.61
C GLY A 16 28.90 -5.77 -16.10
N ALA A 17 30.15 -5.60 -15.72
CA ALA A 17 30.68 -4.30 -15.28
C ALA A 17 30.81 -3.30 -16.44
N THR A 18 30.44 -2.04 -16.20
CA THR A 18 30.76 -0.88 -17.04
C THR A 18 31.49 0.18 -16.21
N ALA A 19 32.53 0.81 -16.77
CA ALA A 19 33.37 1.78 -16.07
C ALA A 19 33.02 3.23 -16.48
N GLY A 20 32.77 4.13 -15.52
CA GLY A 20 32.14 5.43 -15.80
C GLY A 20 32.35 6.58 -14.79
N THR A 21 33.60 6.96 -14.51
CA THR A 21 34.04 8.33 -14.10
C THR A 21 33.40 9.10 -12.92
N LYS A 22 34.21 9.23 -11.85
CA LYS A 22 34.69 10.49 -11.19
C LYS A 22 33.76 11.41 -10.35
N LYS A 23 34.27 11.71 -9.13
CA LYS A 23 33.89 12.78 -8.15
C LYS A 23 32.59 12.49 -7.38
N LYS A 24 32.41 12.93 -6.13
CA LYS A 24 33.07 14.04 -5.38
C LYS A 24 33.21 13.68 -3.88
N ARG A 25 34.31 14.08 -3.21
CA ARG A 25 34.50 13.93 -1.75
C ARG A 25 33.53 14.79 -0.94
N LYS A 26 33.02 14.27 0.19
CA LYS A 26 32.85 15.04 1.44
C LYS A 26 32.87 14.10 2.66
N THR A 27 33.25 14.64 3.81
CA THR A 27 33.55 13.90 5.06
C THR A 27 32.48 14.16 6.11
N LYS A 28 32.12 13.15 6.91
CA LYS A 28 31.93 13.30 8.37
C LYS A 28 31.70 11.97 9.09
N GLU A 29 32.30 11.80 10.26
CA GLU A 29 31.71 11.03 11.37
C GLU A 29 30.40 11.71 11.84
N GLY A 30 29.43 11.04 12.45
CA GLY A 30 29.41 9.68 12.99
C GLY A 30 29.18 9.71 14.50
N SER A 31 27.95 9.41 14.95
CA SER A 31 27.61 9.15 16.36
C SER A 31 26.25 8.46 16.47
N ARG A 32 26.12 7.65 17.53
CA ARG A 32 24.94 6.87 17.93
C ARG A 32 23.91 7.77 18.65
N PRO A 33 22.70 7.28 18.96
CA PRO A 33 22.52 6.77 20.33
C PRO A 33 21.80 5.41 20.41
N GLU A 34 21.89 4.79 21.58
CA GLU A 34 21.07 3.64 21.98
C GLU A 34 19.79 4.07 22.70
N THR A 35 18.89 3.11 22.90
CA THR A 35 17.76 3.19 23.84
C THR A 35 18.22 3.29 25.29
N PRO A 36 17.30 3.68 26.19
CA PRO A 36 17.05 2.81 27.34
C PRO A 36 15.56 2.46 27.52
N THR A 37 15.30 1.44 28.33
CA THR A 37 13.97 0.90 28.69
C THR A 37 13.52 1.38 30.07
N ASN A 38 12.20 1.52 30.30
CA ASN A 38 11.44 0.61 31.18
C ASN A 38 9.96 1.01 31.39
N ASP A 39 9.22 0.06 31.98
CA ASP A 39 7.86 0.11 32.58
C ASP A 39 7.53 1.40 33.37
N ASP A 40 6.26 1.82 33.53
CA ASP A 40 5.28 1.10 34.37
C ASP A 40 3.80 1.37 34.05
N ARG A 41 2.91 0.59 34.68
CA ARG A 41 1.44 0.65 34.60
C ARG A 41 0.85 1.60 35.65
N GLN A 42 -0.21 2.34 35.28
CA GLN A 42 -1.54 2.19 35.93
C GLN A 42 -2.63 3.10 35.30
N SER A 43 -3.89 2.71 35.52
CA SER A 43 -5.09 3.53 35.27
C SER A 43 -5.50 4.28 36.54
N PRO A 44 -6.34 5.32 36.44
CA PRO A 44 -7.61 5.18 37.17
C PRO A 44 -8.85 5.71 36.42
N GLU A 45 -10.02 5.20 36.84
CA GLU A 45 -11.35 5.72 36.50
C GLU A 45 -11.87 6.74 37.54
N ASN A 46 -12.98 7.41 37.19
CA ASN A 46 -13.89 8.16 38.09
C ASN A 46 -13.31 9.48 38.67
N VAL A 47 -14.06 10.57 38.78
CA VAL A 47 -15.35 10.73 39.48
C VAL A 47 -16.37 11.57 38.70
N LYS A 48 -17.63 11.10 38.67
CA LYS A 48 -18.84 11.94 38.48
C LYS A 48 -19.38 12.35 39.85
N ILE A 49 -19.93 13.56 40.03
CA ILE A 49 -21.15 13.87 40.83
C ILE A 49 -21.40 15.39 40.95
N PHE A 50 -22.48 15.83 40.30
CA PHE A 50 -23.49 16.87 40.65
C PHE A 50 -24.12 17.28 39.30
N ILE A 51 -25.45 17.40 39.13
CA ILE A 51 -26.54 17.55 40.10
C ILE A 51 -27.53 16.38 40.01
N ALA A 52 -28.09 15.94 41.14
CA ALA A 52 -29.21 15.00 41.17
C ALA A 52 -30.22 15.32 42.28
N ARG A 53 -31.43 15.77 41.92
CA ARG A 53 -32.69 15.79 42.70
C ARG A 53 -33.81 16.42 41.84
N SER A 54 -35.06 15.95 41.84
CA SER A 54 -35.60 14.65 42.27
C SER A 54 -37.07 14.47 41.83
N PHE A 55 -37.33 13.33 41.16
CA PHE A 55 -38.48 12.41 41.33
C PHE A 55 -39.95 12.89 41.51
N PHE A 56 -40.84 12.23 40.75
CA PHE A 56 -42.32 12.17 40.86
C PHE A 56 -43.06 13.52 40.68
N VAL A 57 -44.25 13.59 40.06
CA VAL A 57 -45.38 12.63 40.02
C VAL A 57 -45.98 12.50 38.61
N SER A 58 -46.44 11.30 38.23
CA SER A 58 -47.29 11.09 37.06
C SER A 58 -48.71 11.63 37.27
N ARG A 59 -49.17 12.58 36.44
CA ARG A 59 -50.58 13.00 36.39
C ARG A 59 -51.02 13.21 34.94
N SER A 60 -51.97 12.41 34.49
CA SER A 60 -52.41 12.34 33.09
C SER A 60 -53.13 13.62 32.63
N PHE A 61 -52.69 14.18 31.50
CA PHE A 61 -53.42 15.18 30.72
C PHE A 61 -53.22 14.93 29.21
N SER A 62 -54.08 15.55 28.38
CA SER A 62 -54.39 15.15 27.00
C SER A 62 -53.20 14.90 26.06
N SER A 63 -53.29 13.83 25.25
CA SER A 63 -52.34 13.46 24.19
C SER A 63 -52.27 14.46 23.02
N THR A 64 -53.23 15.38 22.92
CA THR A 64 -53.21 16.46 21.92
C THR A 64 -52.17 17.53 22.23
N GLU A 65 -51.95 17.86 23.50
CA GLU A 65 -51.06 18.97 23.91
C GLU A 65 -49.59 18.59 23.74
N SER A 66 -49.24 17.33 24.02
CA SER A 66 -47.91 16.78 23.77
C SER A 66 -47.52 16.77 22.29
N LEU A 67 -48.48 16.52 21.39
CA LEU A 67 -48.26 16.57 19.94
C LEU A 67 -48.05 18.02 19.47
N ARG A 68 -48.83 18.96 20.02
CA ARG A 68 -48.65 20.40 19.77
C ARG A 68 -47.27 20.87 20.23
N GLN A 69 -46.87 20.60 21.47
CA GLN A 69 -45.55 20.98 21.98
C GLN A 69 -44.40 20.33 21.20
N LEU A 70 -44.54 19.07 20.75
CA LEU A 70 -43.55 18.45 19.87
C LEU A 70 -43.47 19.14 18.50
N SER A 71 -44.60 19.56 17.92
CA SER A 71 -44.59 20.33 16.65
C SER A 71 -44.00 21.74 16.81
N GLU A 72 -44.26 22.41 17.95
CA GLU A 72 -43.69 23.73 18.27
C GLU A 72 -42.19 23.63 18.59
N GLN A 73 -41.72 22.52 19.19
CA GLN A 73 -40.28 22.23 19.36
C GLN A 73 -39.59 21.84 18.04
N LEU A 74 -40.24 21.08 17.14
CA LEU A 74 -39.72 20.77 15.81
C LEU A 74 -39.58 22.04 14.96
N ASN A 75 -40.62 22.89 14.91
CA ASN A 75 -40.53 24.18 14.24
C ASN A 75 -39.47 25.11 14.89
N GLY A 76 -39.34 25.07 16.22
CA GLY A 76 -38.27 25.78 16.95
C GLY A 76 -36.85 25.28 16.66
N LEU A 77 -36.69 24.02 16.22
CA LEU A 77 -35.43 23.42 15.77
C LEU A 77 -35.14 23.69 14.30
N VAL A 78 -36.15 23.70 13.43
CA VAL A 78 -36.01 24.05 12.00
C VAL A 78 -35.74 25.55 11.82
N SER A 79 -36.28 26.40 12.69
CA SER A 79 -36.11 27.85 12.60
C SER A 79 -34.83 28.39 13.25
N GLN A 80 -33.97 27.54 13.83
CA GLN A 80 -32.68 27.91 14.42
C GLN A 80 -31.50 27.33 13.64
N VAL A 81 -30.90 28.14 12.76
CA VAL A 81 -29.64 27.83 12.07
C VAL A 81 -28.54 27.59 13.11
N TRP A 82 -27.88 26.44 13.06
CA TRP A 82 -26.86 26.03 14.03
C TRP A 82 -25.64 26.97 14.01
N PRO A 83 -25.30 27.64 15.12
CA PRO A 83 -24.09 28.47 15.23
C PRO A 83 -22.85 27.61 15.52
N CYS A 84 -22.56 26.62 14.66
CA CYS A 84 -21.46 25.67 14.83
C CYS A 84 -20.68 25.35 13.53
N PHE A 85 -20.96 26.05 12.43
CA PHE A 85 -20.18 25.96 11.19
C PHE A 85 -19.45 27.26 10.91
N ASP A 86 -18.17 27.14 10.56
CA ASP A 86 -17.29 28.24 10.16
C ASP A 86 -17.88 28.98 8.95
N PRO A 87 -17.92 30.34 8.87
CA PRO A 87 -18.61 31.05 7.79
C PRO A 87 -18.16 30.68 6.37
N LEU A 88 -16.94 30.16 6.23
CA LEU A 88 -16.42 29.58 4.98
C LEU A 88 -17.23 28.36 4.51
N VAL A 89 -17.66 27.48 5.43
CA VAL A 89 -18.41 26.25 5.08
C VAL A 89 -19.81 26.59 4.57
N LEU A 90 -20.48 27.55 5.22
CA LEU A 90 -21.80 28.02 4.78
C LEU A 90 -21.72 28.74 3.42
N LEU A 91 -20.66 29.53 3.19
CA LEU A 91 -20.39 30.17 1.90
C LEU A 91 -20.11 29.14 0.80
N ILE A 92 -19.34 28.08 1.09
CA ILE A 92 -19.08 26.99 0.14
C ILE A 92 -20.37 26.26 -0.23
N LEU A 93 -21.23 25.92 0.75
CA LEU A 93 -22.53 25.29 0.50
C LEU A 93 -23.41 26.15 -0.42
N LEU A 94 -23.58 27.44 -0.10
CA LEU A 94 -24.34 28.37 -0.93
C LEU A 94 -23.74 28.52 -2.34
N MET A 95 -22.40 28.57 -2.47
CA MET A 95 -21.74 28.61 -3.78
C MET A 95 -21.84 27.30 -4.58
N PHE A 96 -22.11 26.17 -3.94
CA PHE A 96 -22.44 24.92 -4.64
C PHE A 96 -23.91 24.91 -5.08
N ASP A 97 -24.85 25.30 -4.21
CA ASP A 97 -26.27 25.42 -4.57
C ASP A 97 -26.48 26.35 -5.76
N THR A 98 -25.89 27.56 -5.75
CA THR A 98 -26.02 28.48 -6.88
C THR A 98 -25.43 27.89 -8.18
N ARG A 99 -24.34 27.12 -8.11
CA ARG A 99 -23.76 26.45 -9.29
C ARG A 99 -24.61 25.29 -9.78
N TYR A 100 -25.26 24.54 -8.89
CA TYR A 100 -26.21 23.50 -9.29
C TYR A 100 -27.46 24.11 -9.93
N GLN A 101 -27.96 25.24 -9.41
CA GLN A 101 -29.06 26.01 -10.00
C GLN A 101 -28.68 26.57 -11.38
N GLU A 102 -27.50 27.18 -11.52
CA GLU A 102 -26.94 27.64 -12.80
C GLU A 102 -26.78 26.50 -13.81
N LEU A 103 -26.31 25.33 -13.37
CA LEU A 103 -26.11 24.15 -14.22
C LEU A 103 -27.45 23.55 -14.68
N ALA A 104 -28.47 23.54 -13.83
CA ALA A 104 -29.83 23.12 -14.19
C ALA A 104 -30.44 24.07 -15.24
N VAL A 105 -30.37 25.39 -15.03
CA VAL A 105 -30.85 26.38 -16.01
C VAL A 105 -30.07 26.29 -17.33
N ALA A 106 -28.76 26.04 -17.28
CA ALA A 106 -27.96 25.80 -18.47
C ALA A 106 -28.40 24.52 -19.22
N LEU A 107 -28.66 23.42 -18.50
CA LEU A 107 -29.14 22.16 -19.06
C LEU A 107 -30.54 22.33 -19.72
N ASP A 108 -31.46 23.04 -19.07
CA ASP A 108 -32.78 23.34 -19.64
C ASP A 108 -32.69 24.26 -20.86
N SER A 109 -31.78 25.24 -20.86
CA SER A 109 -31.52 26.05 -22.06
C SER A 109 -30.97 25.20 -23.21
N SER A 110 -30.08 24.25 -22.91
CA SER A 110 -29.52 23.31 -23.89
C SER A 110 -30.61 22.38 -24.43
N ASN A 111 -31.46 21.80 -23.58
CA ASN A 111 -32.62 21.00 -23.96
C ASN A 111 -33.61 21.78 -24.83
N LEU A 112 -33.84 23.06 -24.54
CA LEU A 112 -34.67 23.93 -25.38
C LEU A 112 -34.03 24.18 -26.75
N THR A 113 -32.72 24.47 -26.81
CA THR A 113 -32.03 24.60 -28.11
C THR A 113 -31.97 23.28 -28.89
N ASN A 114 -31.83 22.14 -28.23
CA ASN A 114 -31.88 20.83 -28.86
C ASN A 114 -33.27 20.54 -29.44
N LYS A 115 -34.35 20.86 -28.71
CA LYS A 115 -35.72 20.79 -29.25
C LYS A 115 -35.89 21.69 -30.48
N GLN A 116 -35.41 22.93 -30.44
CA GLN A 116 -35.45 23.86 -31.58
C GLN A 116 -34.59 23.41 -32.78
N LEU A 117 -33.52 22.66 -32.54
CA LEU A 117 -32.71 22.05 -33.59
C LEU A 117 -33.38 20.80 -34.17
N VAL A 118 -34.01 19.97 -33.34
CA VAL A 118 -34.80 18.81 -33.79
C VAL A 118 -35.96 19.26 -34.67
N THR A 119 -36.76 20.25 -34.24
CA THR A 119 -37.87 20.76 -35.08
C THR A 119 -37.36 21.37 -36.39
N LYS A 120 -36.19 22.04 -36.40
CA LYS A 120 -35.56 22.52 -37.63
C LYS A 120 -35.03 21.40 -38.53
N ILE A 121 -34.54 20.29 -37.95
CA ILE A 121 -34.14 19.10 -38.72
C ILE A 121 -35.38 18.45 -39.33
N GLU A 122 -36.47 18.31 -38.58
CA GLU A 122 -37.75 17.81 -39.09
C GLU A 122 -38.33 18.70 -40.21
N GLU A 123 -38.27 20.03 -40.08
CA GLU A 123 -38.64 20.96 -41.14
C GLU A 123 -37.73 20.85 -42.38
N LEU A 124 -36.41 20.71 -42.20
CA LEU A 124 -35.46 20.56 -43.31
C LEU A 124 -35.60 19.21 -44.02
N VAL A 125 -35.99 18.15 -43.31
CA VAL A 125 -36.36 16.84 -43.87
C VAL A 125 -37.69 16.93 -44.62
N ARG A 126 -38.72 17.54 -44.01
CA ARG A 126 -40.05 17.76 -44.63
C ARG A 126 -39.96 18.60 -45.92
N ASN A 127 -38.98 19.51 -45.99
CA ASN A 127 -38.73 20.37 -47.15
C ASN A 127 -37.72 19.80 -48.19
N ASN A 128 -37.21 18.57 -48.02
CA ASN A 128 -36.33 17.91 -49.00
C ASN A 128 -36.92 16.58 -49.51
N PRO A 129 -37.83 16.60 -50.50
CA PRO A 129 -38.46 15.39 -51.06
C PRO A 129 -37.53 14.58 -52.00
N THR A 130 -36.24 14.48 -51.68
CA THR A 130 -35.23 13.75 -52.47
C THR A 130 -34.17 13.09 -51.58
N ASN A 131 -34.52 11.99 -50.90
CA ASN A 131 -33.65 10.82 -50.65
C ASN A 131 -34.36 9.78 -49.74
N GLN A 132 -35.29 9.01 -50.29
CA GLN A 132 -35.78 7.79 -49.63
C GLN A 132 -36.09 6.69 -50.67
N PHE A 133 -35.03 6.09 -51.21
CA PHE A 133 -35.09 4.95 -52.14
C PHE A 133 -33.97 3.96 -51.83
N ASP A 134 -34.26 3.01 -50.93
CA ASP A 134 -33.57 1.72 -50.77
C ASP A 134 -34.68 0.71 -50.43
N ILE A 135 -35.29 0.03 -51.43
CA ILE A 135 -34.82 -1.25 -51.98
C ILE A 135 -34.77 -2.34 -50.90
N VAL A 136 -35.88 -3.08 -50.77
CA VAL A 136 -35.90 -4.44 -50.19
C VAL A 136 -36.26 -5.42 -51.29
N PHE A 137 -35.41 -6.43 -51.50
CA PHE A 137 -35.55 -7.41 -52.57
C PHE A 137 -36.33 -8.63 -52.05
N ALA A 138 -37.61 -8.77 -52.43
CA ALA A 138 -38.41 -9.96 -52.13
C ALA A 138 -39.26 -10.33 -53.37
N ALA A 139 -38.91 -11.42 -54.05
CA ALA A 139 -39.50 -11.78 -55.34
C ALA A 139 -40.68 -12.77 -55.20
N PRO A 140 -41.89 -12.43 -55.69
CA PRO A 140 -42.97 -13.40 -55.85
C PRO A 140 -42.77 -14.24 -57.13
N PRO A 141 -43.05 -15.56 -57.12
CA PRO A 141 -42.94 -16.39 -58.31
C PRO A 141 -44.16 -16.19 -59.23
N CYS A 142 -44.03 -15.30 -60.23
CA CYS A 142 -45.06 -15.11 -61.25
C CYS A 142 -45.29 -16.41 -62.06
N SER A 143 -46.43 -17.06 -61.83
CA SER A 143 -46.82 -18.32 -62.49
C SER A 143 -47.00 -18.16 -64.01
N LEU A 144 -46.44 -19.08 -64.79
CA LEU A 144 -46.59 -19.13 -66.25
C LEU A 144 -48.05 -19.38 -66.67
N GLY A 145 -48.79 -18.32 -66.99
CA GLY A 145 -50.12 -18.41 -67.57
C GLY A 145 -50.47 -17.20 -68.45
N VAL A 146 -50.55 -16.02 -67.83
CA VAL A 146 -51.11 -14.80 -68.45
C VAL A 146 -50.32 -14.33 -69.69
N CYS A 147 -48.99 -14.40 -69.67
CA CYS A 147 -48.13 -13.89 -70.74
C CYS A 147 -48.31 -14.61 -72.10
N LYS A 148 -48.74 -15.89 -72.11
CA LYS A 148 -48.96 -16.63 -73.37
C LYS A 148 -50.20 -16.14 -74.13
N VAL A 149 -51.25 -15.75 -73.42
CA VAL A 149 -52.49 -15.24 -74.03
C VAL A 149 -52.23 -13.87 -74.69
N MET A 150 -51.52 -12.99 -74.00
CA MET A 150 -51.21 -11.66 -74.52
C MET A 150 -50.24 -11.71 -75.72
N GLY A 151 -49.23 -12.59 -75.68
CA GLY A 151 -48.37 -12.85 -76.84
C GLY A 151 -49.12 -13.37 -78.07
N SER A 152 -50.14 -14.22 -77.86
CA SER A 152 -51.00 -14.69 -78.96
C SER A 152 -51.83 -13.55 -79.58
N LEU A 153 -52.38 -12.65 -78.75
CA LEU A 153 -53.10 -11.47 -79.24
C LEU A 153 -52.20 -10.52 -80.04
N ILE A 154 -50.96 -10.29 -79.59
CA ILE A 154 -50.00 -9.41 -80.30
C ILE A 154 -49.67 -9.99 -81.68
N VAL A 155 -49.44 -11.30 -81.80
CA VAL A 155 -49.19 -11.94 -83.10
C VAL A 155 -50.42 -11.90 -84.02
N GLN A 156 -51.64 -12.03 -83.48
CA GLN A 156 -52.88 -11.84 -84.24
C GLN A 156 -53.01 -10.39 -84.77
N PHE A 157 -52.80 -9.39 -83.90
CA PHE A 157 -52.84 -7.97 -84.27
C PHE A 157 -51.79 -7.61 -85.33
N GLN A 158 -50.56 -8.11 -85.19
CA GLN A 158 -49.49 -7.84 -86.15
C GLN A 158 -49.77 -8.50 -87.51
N LYS A 159 -50.45 -9.65 -87.54
CA LYS A 159 -50.93 -10.29 -88.78
C LYS A 159 -52.05 -9.49 -89.46
N ALA A 160 -52.98 -8.91 -88.67
CA ALA A 160 -54.02 -8.02 -89.19
C ALA A 160 -53.44 -6.71 -89.76
N LEU A 161 -52.43 -6.13 -89.10
CA LEU A 161 -51.73 -4.93 -89.58
C LEU A 161 -50.98 -5.18 -90.91
N CYS A 162 -50.31 -6.32 -91.07
CA CYS A 162 -49.72 -6.69 -92.36
C CYS A 162 -50.76 -6.85 -93.50
N GLY A 163 -52.03 -7.14 -93.19
CA GLY A 163 -53.12 -7.18 -94.17
C GLY A 163 -53.63 -5.81 -94.63
N LEU A 164 -53.30 -4.73 -93.91
CA LEU A 164 -53.69 -3.35 -94.22
C LEU A 164 -52.58 -2.53 -94.88
N ALA A 165 -51.35 -3.07 -94.96
CA ALA A 165 -50.17 -2.43 -95.53
C ALA A 165 -50.16 -2.40 -97.08
N SER A 166 -51.31 -2.13 -97.70
CA SER A 166 -51.49 -2.06 -99.16
C SER A 166 -52.31 -0.84 -99.58
N THR A 167 -52.02 0.31 -98.94
CA THR A 167 -52.53 1.64 -99.32
C THR A 167 -51.41 2.67 -99.21
N ASP A 168 -51.42 3.71 -100.05
CA ASP A 168 -50.31 4.67 -100.23
C ASP A 168 -49.97 5.55 -99.01
N SER A 169 -50.71 5.41 -97.90
CA SER A 169 -50.42 6.08 -96.62
C SER A 169 -49.12 5.61 -95.95
N ALA A 170 -48.61 4.43 -96.31
CA ALA A 170 -47.45 3.81 -95.64
C ALA A 170 -46.13 4.57 -95.85
N LEU A 171 -45.91 5.18 -97.02
CA LEU A 171 -44.64 5.81 -97.37
C LEU A 171 -44.37 7.11 -96.59
N THR A 172 -45.39 7.96 -96.42
CA THR A 172 -45.27 9.18 -95.59
C THR A 172 -45.19 8.85 -94.10
N CYS A 173 -45.98 7.89 -93.61
CA CYS A 173 -45.88 7.43 -92.23
C CYS A 173 -44.50 6.84 -91.87
N SER A 174 -43.82 6.12 -92.79
CA SER A 174 -42.47 5.59 -92.52
C SER A 174 -41.46 6.71 -92.26
N GLY A 175 -41.43 7.72 -93.14
CA GLY A 175 -40.49 8.85 -93.00
C GLY A 175 -40.72 9.67 -91.73
N GLU A 176 -41.97 9.88 -91.33
CA GLU A 176 -42.28 10.56 -90.06
C GLU A 176 -41.93 9.69 -88.83
N ALA A 177 -42.21 8.39 -88.88
CA ALA A 177 -41.85 7.44 -87.83
C ALA A 177 -40.32 7.31 -87.66
N GLU A 178 -39.55 7.30 -88.75
CA GLU A 178 -38.09 7.27 -88.73
C GLU A 178 -37.50 8.56 -88.12
N ASN A 179 -38.03 9.74 -88.48
CA ASN A 179 -37.64 11.01 -87.87
C ASN A 179 -37.99 11.09 -86.38
N LEU A 180 -39.16 10.56 -85.97
CA LEU A 180 -39.54 10.44 -84.57
C LEU A 180 -38.64 9.44 -83.82
N ALA A 181 -38.27 8.32 -84.44
CA ALA A 181 -37.35 7.34 -83.86
C ALA A 181 -35.94 7.92 -83.67
N ALA A 182 -35.41 8.67 -84.65
CA ALA A 182 -34.14 9.36 -84.53
C ALA A 182 -34.16 10.43 -83.42
N ARG A 183 -35.22 11.22 -83.31
CA ARG A 183 -35.44 12.17 -82.20
C ARG A 183 -35.53 11.46 -80.85
N LEU A 184 -36.26 10.34 -80.77
CA LEU A 184 -36.38 9.53 -79.55
C LEU A 184 -35.02 8.93 -79.14
N HIS A 185 -34.23 8.45 -80.10
CA HIS A 185 -32.90 7.92 -79.87
C HIS A 185 -31.94 9.00 -79.36
N SER A 186 -31.90 10.17 -80.00
CA SER A 186 -31.14 11.34 -79.51
C SER A 186 -31.60 11.77 -78.10
N SER A 187 -32.89 11.68 -77.80
CA SER A 187 -33.41 11.97 -76.46
C SER A 187 -32.96 10.95 -75.41
N ARG A 188 -33.05 9.64 -75.72
CA ARG A 188 -32.57 8.56 -74.86
C ARG A 188 -31.06 8.64 -74.63
N GLN A 189 -30.28 8.97 -75.65
CA GLN A 189 -28.85 9.20 -75.53
C GLN A 189 -28.57 10.38 -74.57
N ARG A 190 -29.23 11.52 -74.76
CA ARG A 190 -29.08 12.70 -73.88
C ARG A 190 -29.49 12.41 -72.43
N VAL A 191 -30.55 11.65 -72.21
CA VAL A 191 -30.94 11.17 -70.87
C VAL A 191 -29.85 10.28 -70.30
N SER A 192 -29.32 9.32 -71.07
CA SER A 192 -28.20 8.46 -70.63
C SER A 192 -26.90 9.25 -70.35
N GLU A 193 -26.68 10.37 -71.03
CA GLU A 193 -25.56 11.28 -70.78
C GLU A 193 -25.78 12.09 -69.50
N LEU A 194 -27.00 12.60 -69.27
CA LEU A 194 -27.39 13.30 -68.04
C LEU A 194 -27.36 12.37 -66.81
N GLU A 195 -27.80 11.12 -66.94
CA GLU A 195 -27.71 10.11 -65.87
C GLU A 195 -26.24 9.86 -65.47
N ARG A 196 -25.32 9.82 -66.44
CA ARG A 196 -23.87 9.67 -66.19
C ARG A 196 -23.26 10.93 -65.58
N THR A 197 -23.63 12.13 -66.02
CA THR A 197 -23.11 13.37 -65.41
C THR A 197 -23.66 13.58 -64.00
N LEU A 198 -24.95 13.31 -63.76
CA LEU A 198 -25.55 13.32 -62.42
C LEU A 198 -24.88 12.30 -61.49
N SER A 199 -24.62 11.09 -61.96
CA SER A 199 -23.89 10.06 -61.20
C SER A 199 -22.46 10.51 -60.85
N SER A 200 -21.77 11.11 -61.82
CA SER A 200 -20.41 11.65 -61.63
C SER A 200 -20.39 12.81 -60.62
N ILE A 201 -21.31 13.76 -60.75
CA ILE A 201 -21.46 14.91 -59.84
C ILE A 201 -21.83 14.45 -58.43
N SER A 202 -22.76 13.49 -58.28
CA SER A 202 -23.14 12.92 -56.98
C SER A 202 -21.95 12.21 -56.30
N MET A 203 -21.17 11.45 -57.07
CA MET A 203 -19.94 10.82 -56.56
C MET A 203 -18.88 11.87 -56.17
N GLN A 204 -18.70 12.91 -56.98
CA GLN A 204 -17.77 14.02 -56.71
C GLN A 204 -18.18 14.83 -55.47
N GLN A 205 -19.48 15.06 -55.26
CA GLN A 205 -20.03 15.69 -54.06
C GLN A 205 -19.79 14.82 -52.82
N LYS A 206 -20.19 13.54 -52.84
CA LYS A 206 -19.94 12.61 -51.72
C LYS A 206 -18.45 12.49 -51.38
N GLN A 207 -17.56 12.66 -52.37
CA GLN A 207 -16.11 12.68 -52.13
C GLN A 207 -15.61 14.02 -51.56
N SER A 208 -16.13 15.16 -52.01
CA SER A 208 -15.74 16.49 -51.48
C SER A 208 -16.24 16.71 -50.06
N GLU A 209 -17.44 16.23 -49.73
CA GLU A 209 -18.00 16.19 -48.37
C GLU A 209 -17.13 15.34 -47.43
N LYS A 210 -16.73 14.13 -47.83
CA LYS A 210 -15.78 13.29 -47.07
C LYS A 210 -14.44 13.97 -46.84
N VAL A 211 -13.88 14.62 -47.86
CA VAL A 211 -12.61 15.36 -47.75
C VAL A 211 -12.76 16.58 -46.82
N ARG A 212 -13.90 17.26 -46.86
CA ARG A 212 -14.22 18.37 -45.96
C ARG A 212 -14.33 17.90 -44.50
N HIS A 213 -15.11 16.86 -44.23
CA HIS A 213 -15.30 16.32 -42.89
C HIS A 213 -13.98 15.82 -42.29
N ASN A 214 -13.17 15.08 -43.06
CA ASN A 214 -11.82 14.68 -42.63
C ASN A 214 -10.92 15.89 -42.31
N LYS A 215 -11.03 17.00 -43.05
CA LYS A 215 -10.29 18.24 -42.79
C LYS A 215 -10.79 18.99 -41.55
N GLU A 216 -12.05 18.81 -41.18
CA GLU A 216 -12.65 19.35 -39.96
C GLU A 216 -12.20 18.51 -38.74
N LEU A 217 -12.31 17.18 -38.80
CA LEU A 217 -11.78 16.25 -37.78
C LEU A 217 -10.28 16.42 -37.50
N VAL A 218 -9.46 16.65 -38.55
CA VAL A 218 -8.02 16.90 -38.38
C VAL A 218 -7.75 18.21 -37.61
N LYS A 219 -8.54 19.27 -37.84
CA LYS A 219 -8.43 20.52 -37.06
C LYS A 219 -8.83 20.29 -35.60
N GLU A 220 -9.91 19.54 -35.35
CA GLU A 220 -10.38 19.24 -33.99
C GLU A 220 -9.33 18.43 -33.22
N ARG A 221 -8.75 17.40 -33.85
CA ARG A 221 -7.61 16.65 -33.31
C ARG A 221 -6.44 17.57 -32.95
N ASP A 222 -6.07 18.49 -33.85
CA ASP A 222 -4.90 19.36 -33.64
C ASP A 222 -5.17 20.48 -32.60
N ASN A 223 -6.41 20.96 -32.51
CA ASN A 223 -6.88 21.84 -31.43
C ASN A 223 -6.84 21.11 -30.07
N LEU A 224 -7.42 19.91 -29.97
CA LEU A 224 -7.40 19.09 -28.75
C LEU A 224 -5.97 18.75 -28.33
N LYS A 225 -5.07 18.46 -29.28
CA LYS A 225 -3.64 18.25 -29.01
C LYS A 225 -2.96 19.50 -28.44
N LEU A 226 -3.33 20.69 -28.92
CA LEU A 226 -2.84 21.97 -28.38
C LEU A 226 -3.40 22.26 -26.98
N GLU A 227 -4.67 21.94 -26.72
CA GLU A 227 -5.31 22.04 -25.40
C GLU A 227 -4.66 21.10 -24.38
N LEU A 228 -4.43 19.84 -24.76
CA LEU A 228 -3.72 18.86 -23.94
C LEU A 228 -2.28 19.31 -23.63
N TYR A 229 -1.56 19.90 -24.59
CA TYR A 229 -0.24 20.47 -24.35
C TYR A 229 -0.27 21.63 -23.35
N LYS A 230 -1.20 22.59 -23.50
CA LYS A 230 -1.40 23.69 -22.53
C LYS A 230 -1.71 23.15 -21.13
N ARG A 231 -2.57 22.14 -21.02
CA ARG A 231 -2.99 21.53 -19.75
C ARG A 231 -1.92 20.63 -19.11
N SER A 232 -1.03 20.03 -19.91
CA SER A 232 0.19 19.39 -19.40
C SER A 232 1.12 20.43 -18.78
N LYS A 233 1.39 21.52 -19.50
CA LYS A 233 2.27 22.60 -19.03
C LYS A 233 1.78 23.24 -17.73
N SER A 234 0.48 23.55 -17.61
CA SER A 234 -0.06 24.07 -16.35
C SER A 234 -0.09 23.02 -15.23
N SER A 235 -0.25 21.74 -15.55
CA SER A 235 -0.07 20.65 -14.57
C SER A 235 1.38 20.53 -14.08
N GLU A 236 2.36 20.73 -14.96
CA GLU A 236 3.79 20.76 -14.64
C GLU A 236 4.15 21.98 -13.76
N GLU A 237 3.62 23.16 -14.08
CA GLU A 237 3.78 24.38 -13.29
C GLU A 237 3.18 24.21 -11.87
N ILE A 238 1.98 23.64 -11.75
CA ILE A 238 1.36 23.33 -10.44
C ILE A 238 2.16 22.26 -9.67
N LYS A 239 2.71 21.24 -10.35
CA LYS A 239 3.60 20.24 -9.72
C LYS A 239 4.87 20.89 -9.15
N GLN A 240 5.49 21.82 -9.89
CA GLN A 240 6.65 22.56 -9.41
C GLN A 240 6.29 23.44 -8.19
N GLN A 241 5.18 24.18 -8.24
CA GLN A 241 4.71 24.97 -7.10
C GLN A 241 4.46 24.08 -5.86
N ASN A 242 3.86 22.91 -6.03
CA ASN A 242 3.66 21.94 -4.95
C ASN A 242 4.98 21.40 -4.40
N SER A 243 6.01 21.15 -5.23
CA SER A 243 7.33 20.74 -4.72
C SER A 243 8.04 21.86 -3.96
N GLU A 244 7.95 23.11 -4.44
CA GLU A 244 8.53 24.27 -3.74
C GLU A 244 7.83 24.55 -2.41
N LEU A 245 6.51 24.38 -2.34
CA LEU A 245 5.74 24.47 -1.09
C LEU A 245 6.09 23.32 -0.14
N SER A 246 6.25 22.10 -0.65
CA SER A 246 6.67 20.94 0.15
C SER A 246 8.07 21.13 0.74
N GLU A 247 9.03 21.66 -0.04
CA GLU A 247 10.37 21.98 0.45
C GLU A 247 10.33 23.09 1.52
N LYS A 248 9.50 24.14 1.34
CA LYS A 248 9.28 25.18 2.36
C LYS A 248 8.71 24.60 3.65
N VAL A 249 7.74 23.68 3.57
CA VAL A 249 7.18 22.96 4.74
C VAL A 249 8.25 22.11 5.42
N HIS A 250 9.01 21.29 4.69
CA HIS A 250 10.10 20.50 5.27
C HIS A 250 11.19 21.38 5.92
N SER A 251 11.52 22.53 5.32
CA SER A 251 12.45 23.51 5.91
C SER A 251 11.91 24.09 7.23
N LEU A 252 10.63 24.43 7.30
CA LEU A 252 9.98 24.92 8.52
C LEU A 252 9.87 23.84 9.60
N VAL A 253 9.54 22.60 9.24
CA VAL A 253 9.52 21.46 10.18
C VAL A 253 10.92 21.19 10.72
N SER A 254 11.95 21.19 9.87
CA SER A 254 13.36 21.02 10.27
C SER A 254 13.81 22.12 11.25
N LYS A 255 13.46 23.40 10.97
CA LYS A 255 13.70 24.52 11.90
C LYS A 255 12.94 24.36 13.21
N ASN A 256 11.69 23.89 13.18
CA ASN A 256 10.90 23.64 14.39
C ASN A 256 11.50 22.52 15.25
N SER A 257 12.02 21.45 14.64
CA SER A 257 12.74 20.39 15.38
C SER A 257 14.06 20.88 15.97
N ALA A 258 14.81 21.74 15.25
CA ALA A 258 16.02 22.35 15.79
C ALA A 258 15.70 23.24 17.00
N MET A 259 14.72 24.15 16.86
CA MET A 259 14.27 25.02 17.95
C MET A 259 13.72 24.25 19.17
N LYS A 260 13.13 23.07 18.98
CA LYS A 260 12.74 22.18 20.09
C LYS A 260 13.96 21.63 20.84
N LEU A 261 14.96 21.13 20.12
CA LEU A 261 16.21 20.65 20.74
C LEU A 261 16.96 21.79 21.44
N ASP A 262 17.00 22.99 20.83
CA ASP A 262 17.57 24.19 21.46
C ASP A 262 16.81 24.57 22.75
N MET A 263 15.48 24.47 22.76
CA MET A 263 14.66 24.68 23.95
C MET A 263 14.86 23.60 25.03
N GLU A 264 14.98 22.32 24.64
CA GLU A 264 15.25 21.22 25.55
C GLU A 264 16.63 21.36 26.21
N ASP A 265 17.66 21.76 25.45
CA ASP A 265 19.02 21.99 25.98
C ASP A 265 19.11 23.28 26.81
N LEU A 266 18.34 24.33 26.48
CA LEU A 266 18.16 25.49 27.37
C LEU A 266 17.40 25.12 28.65
N HIS A 267 16.43 24.20 28.58
CA HIS A 267 15.70 23.74 29.76
C HIS A 267 16.61 22.93 30.71
N LYS A 268 17.40 21.97 30.18
CA LYS A 268 18.40 21.23 30.96
C LYS A 268 19.43 22.17 31.61
N LYS A 269 19.88 23.20 30.88
CA LYS A 269 20.78 24.24 31.43
C LYS A 269 20.11 25.06 32.54
N LEU A 270 18.82 25.39 32.39
CA LEU A 270 18.05 26.08 33.43
C LEU A 270 17.92 25.19 34.68
N GLU A 271 17.53 23.92 34.54
CA GLU A 271 17.46 22.97 35.66
C GLU A 271 18.83 22.83 36.37
N MET A 272 19.92 22.71 35.62
CA MET A 272 21.28 22.68 36.17
C MET A 272 21.64 23.99 36.89
N ALA A 273 21.27 25.15 36.35
CA ALA A 273 21.51 26.45 36.96
C ALA A 273 20.66 26.65 38.23
N GLU A 274 19.40 26.22 38.23
CA GLU A 274 18.52 26.23 39.41
C GLU A 274 19.05 25.30 40.51
N LEU A 275 19.53 24.11 40.16
CA LEU A 275 20.20 23.20 41.10
C LEU A 275 21.51 23.80 41.66
N MET A 276 22.33 24.47 40.83
CA MET A 276 23.51 25.19 41.32
C MET A 276 23.13 26.36 42.24
N ILE A 277 22.13 27.16 41.89
CA ILE A 277 21.61 28.24 42.75
C ILE A 277 21.07 27.67 44.07
N GLN A 278 20.39 26.52 44.04
CA GLN A 278 19.94 25.84 45.24
C GLN A 278 21.13 25.36 46.10
N GLN A 279 22.20 24.83 45.51
CA GLN A 279 23.42 24.47 46.24
C GLN A 279 24.15 25.69 46.82
N PHE A 280 24.36 26.75 46.03
CA PHE A 280 25.02 27.98 46.48
C PHE A 280 24.20 28.76 47.52
N SER A 281 22.86 28.74 47.46
CA SER A 281 22.01 29.35 48.51
C SER A 281 22.16 28.65 49.87
N ASN A 282 22.50 27.36 49.87
CA ASN A 282 22.87 26.59 51.06
C ASN A 282 24.35 26.72 51.46
N GLN A 283 25.18 27.41 50.65
CA GLN A 283 26.65 27.36 50.75
C GLN A 283 27.31 28.71 50.40
N ALA A 284 26.78 29.80 50.98
CA ALA A 284 27.26 31.16 50.75
C ALA A 284 28.68 31.41 51.33
N GLY A 285 29.73 31.22 50.52
CA GLY A 285 31.11 31.37 51.00
C GLY A 285 32.27 31.19 50.00
N SER A 286 32.21 31.72 48.77
CA SER A 286 33.38 31.79 47.88
C SER A 286 33.36 33.01 46.95
N LEU A 287 34.53 33.58 46.62
CA LEU A 287 34.65 34.72 45.69
C LEU A 287 34.35 34.34 44.22
N ASP A 288 34.52 33.06 43.87
CA ASP A 288 34.27 32.51 42.52
C ASP A 288 32.81 32.76 42.06
N ALA A 289 31.87 32.72 43.01
CA ALA A 289 30.46 33.01 42.78
C ALA A 289 30.20 34.38 42.13
N ASN A 290 31.06 35.38 42.32
CA ASN A 290 30.89 36.69 41.69
C ASN A 290 31.22 36.70 40.19
N GLN A 291 32.23 35.94 39.75
CA GLN A 291 32.54 35.82 38.32
C GLN A 291 31.50 34.94 37.61
N GLN A 292 31.06 33.86 38.25
CA GLN A 292 29.98 33.01 37.73
C GLN A 292 28.66 33.78 37.65
N LEU A 293 28.30 34.57 38.68
CA LEU A 293 27.14 35.46 38.66
C LEU A 293 27.22 36.48 37.52
N GLN A 294 28.40 37.06 37.23
CA GLN A 294 28.54 37.98 36.11
C GLN A 294 28.28 37.29 34.75
N MET A 295 28.84 36.10 34.52
CA MET A 295 28.55 35.33 33.30
C MET A 295 27.06 34.99 33.16
N VAL A 296 26.41 34.57 34.25
CA VAL A 296 24.96 34.28 34.26
C VAL A 296 24.13 35.55 34.00
N LEU A 297 24.56 36.73 34.45
CA LEU A 297 23.91 38.00 34.13
C LEU A 297 24.08 38.41 32.66
N GLU A 298 25.24 38.15 32.06
CA GLU A 298 25.52 38.40 30.63
C GLU A 298 24.74 37.41 29.73
N GLU A 299 24.70 36.12 30.08
CA GLU A 299 23.87 35.12 29.41
C GLU A 299 22.38 35.47 29.52
N LYS A 300 21.91 35.84 30.72
CA LYS A 300 20.53 36.30 30.95
C LYS A 300 20.19 37.49 30.05
N ALA A 301 21.03 38.52 29.98
CA ALA A 301 20.79 39.68 29.11
C ALA A 301 20.73 39.29 27.62
N SER A 302 21.54 38.31 27.20
CA SER A 302 21.48 37.77 25.83
C SER A 302 20.17 37.02 25.54
N LEU A 303 19.63 36.29 26.52
CA LEU A 303 18.35 35.58 26.41
C LEU A 303 17.16 36.55 26.48
N GLU A 304 17.20 37.56 27.35
CA GLU A 304 16.19 38.62 27.40
C GLU A 304 16.12 39.39 26.07
N THR A 305 17.26 39.61 25.41
CA THR A 305 17.32 40.21 24.06
C THR A 305 16.69 39.31 22.99
N GLN A 306 16.98 38.00 23.00
CA GLN A 306 16.35 37.03 22.07
C GLN A 306 14.84 36.93 22.30
N VAL A 307 14.40 36.89 23.56
CA VAL A 307 12.97 36.87 23.92
C VAL A 307 12.27 38.17 23.49
N ALA A 308 12.93 39.32 23.58
CA ALA A 308 12.40 40.58 23.05
C ALA A 308 12.23 40.53 21.51
N GLN A 309 13.23 40.02 20.77
CA GLN A 309 13.17 39.87 19.31
C GLN A 309 12.07 38.89 18.86
N VAL A 310 11.87 37.78 19.58
CA VAL A 310 10.78 36.83 19.33
C VAL A 310 9.42 37.46 19.61
N ARG A 311 9.28 38.24 20.70
CA ARG A 311 8.04 39.00 20.98
C ARG A 311 7.75 40.05 19.90
N GLU A 312 8.77 40.75 19.41
CA GLU A 312 8.59 41.76 18.36
C GLU A 312 8.11 41.13 17.05
N SER A 313 8.74 40.04 16.60
CA SER A 313 8.30 39.31 15.39
C SER A 313 6.91 38.67 15.54
N LEU A 314 6.54 38.21 16.74
CA LEU A 314 5.17 37.77 17.05
C LEU A 314 4.16 38.93 16.95
N HIS A 315 4.51 40.12 17.46
CA HIS A 315 3.66 41.31 17.34
C HIS A 315 3.55 41.81 15.89
N GLN A 316 4.61 41.70 15.09
CA GLN A 316 4.57 42.02 13.65
C GLN A 316 3.62 41.07 12.90
N LEU A 317 3.76 39.75 13.09
CA LEU A 317 2.86 38.75 12.49
C LEU A 317 1.40 38.91 12.97
N GLN A 318 1.20 39.30 14.23
CA GLN A 318 -0.13 39.63 14.75
C GLN A 318 -0.72 40.85 14.04
N ALA A 319 0.05 41.93 13.88
CA ALA A 319 -0.41 43.15 13.20
C ALA A 319 -0.71 42.90 11.71
N GLU A 320 0.09 42.07 11.02
CA GLU A 320 -0.21 41.62 9.66
C GLU A 320 -1.51 40.83 9.59
N ARG A 321 -1.68 39.83 10.48
CA ARG A 321 -2.92 39.02 10.60
C ARG A 321 -4.15 39.91 10.84
N ASP A 322 -4.05 40.87 11.75
CA ASP A 322 -5.12 41.83 12.05
C ASP A 322 -5.42 42.72 10.83
N GLN A 323 -4.40 43.19 10.09
CA GLN A 323 -4.60 43.96 8.85
C GLN A 323 -5.26 43.14 7.73
N TYR A 324 -4.95 41.85 7.60
CA TYR A 324 -5.64 40.97 6.65
C TYR A 324 -7.12 40.74 7.03
N VAL A 325 -7.43 40.66 8.33
CA VAL A 325 -8.82 40.56 8.81
C VAL A 325 -9.64 41.81 8.48
N GLU A 326 -9.07 43.02 8.62
CA GLU A 326 -9.79 44.24 8.22
C GLU A 326 -9.99 44.34 6.70
N LYS A 327 -8.97 44.00 5.88
CA LYS A 327 -9.13 43.95 4.41
C LYS A 327 -10.26 43.01 3.98
N LEU A 328 -10.37 41.83 4.59
CA LEU A 328 -11.44 40.88 4.30
C LEU A 328 -12.83 41.39 4.75
N LYS A 329 -12.91 42.23 5.78
CA LYS A 329 -14.16 42.91 6.17
C LYS A 329 -14.53 44.03 5.18
N GLU A 330 -13.56 44.82 4.73
CA GLU A 330 -13.75 45.86 3.71
C GLU A 330 -14.25 45.24 2.39
N GLU A 331 -13.58 44.21 1.89
CA GLU A 331 -14.00 43.44 0.70
C GLU A 331 -15.41 42.85 0.89
N ARG A 332 -15.69 42.23 2.05
CA ARG A 332 -17.03 41.70 2.36
C ARG A 332 -18.10 42.80 2.34
N SER A 333 -17.81 43.99 2.87
CA SER A 333 -18.74 45.13 2.85
C SER A 333 -19.00 45.63 1.43
N ILE A 334 -17.97 45.67 0.56
CA ILE A 334 -18.11 46.05 -0.85
C ILE A 334 -18.96 45.04 -1.61
N TRP A 335 -18.71 43.73 -1.42
CA TRP A 335 -19.52 42.68 -2.03
C TRP A 335 -20.96 42.69 -1.53
N GLN A 336 -21.19 42.88 -0.23
CA GLN A 336 -22.53 42.98 0.35
C GLN A 336 -23.30 44.18 -0.21
N GLN A 337 -22.67 45.36 -0.30
CA GLN A 337 -23.28 46.53 -0.93
C GLN A 337 -23.59 46.29 -2.41
N ARG A 338 -22.71 45.57 -3.14
CA ARG A 338 -22.94 45.27 -4.56
C ARG A 338 -24.06 44.27 -4.80
N VAL A 339 -24.20 43.25 -3.94
CA VAL A 339 -25.35 42.33 -3.95
C VAL A 339 -26.63 43.09 -3.65
N GLN A 340 -26.62 43.99 -2.65
CA GLN A 340 -27.78 44.80 -2.32
C GLN A 340 -28.23 45.67 -3.51
N GLN A 341 -27.32 46.41 -4.15
CA GLN A 341 -27.61 47.22 -5.36
C GLN A 341 -28.24 46.38 -6.49
N LEU A 342 -27.79 45.14 -6.69
CA LEU A 342 -28.35 44.25 -7.70
C LEU A 342 -29.74 43.74 -7.30
N SER A 343 -29.96 43.44 -6.02
CA SER A 343 -31.29 43.06 -5.51
C SER A 343 -32.31 44.19 -5.62
N GLU A 344 -31.90 45.44 -5.37
CA GLU A 344 -32.73 46.64 -5.53
C GLU A 344 -33.12 46.84 -7.01
N GLN A 345 -32.17 46.66 -7.94
CA GLN A 345 -32.44 46.73 -9.40
C GLN A 345 -33.38 45.60 -9.87
N VAL A 346 -33.21 44.37 -9.38
CA VAL A 346 -34.12 43.26 -9.69
C VAL A 346 -35.51 43.53 -9.14
N HIS A 347 -35.62 44.13 -7.96
CA HIS A 347 -36.91 44.50 -7.37
C HIS A 347 -37.64 45.58 -8.18
N THR A 348 -36.96 46.65 -8.60
CA THR A 348 -37.60 47.68 -9.45
C THR A 348 -38.03 47.14 -10.81
N MET A 349 -37.21 46.28 -11.44
CA MET A 349 -37.57 45.61 -12.69
C MET A 349 -38.77 44.65 -12.52
N ALA A 350 -38.93 44.05 -11.34
CA ALA A 350 -40.08 43.21 -11.02
C ALA A 350 -41.37 44.05 -10.86
N GLU A 351 -41.30 45.18 -10.14
CA GLU A 351 -42.44 46.10 -10.04
C GLU A 351 -42.86 46.67 -11.41
N GLU A 352 -41.91 47.02 -12.28
CA GLU A 352 -42.18 47.51 -13.63
C GLU A 352 -42.87 46.43 -14.48
N LYS A 353 -42.40 45.18 -14.41
CA LYS A 353 -43.07 44.04 -15.04
C LYS A 353 -44.50 43.86 -14.52
N GLU A 354 -44.72 43.96 -13.21
CA GLU A 354 -46.05 43.82 -12.59
C GLU A 354 -47.02 44.93 -13.05
N LYS A 355 -46.55 46.18 -13.07
CA LYS A 355 -47.30 47.33 -13.63
C LYS A 355 -47.68 47.11 -15.10
N HIS A 356 -46.80 46.51 -15.90
CA HIS A 356 -47.11 46.14 -17.29
C HIS A 356 -48.09 44.97 -17.42
N MET A 357 -48.06 43.96 -16.53
CA MET A 357 -49.06 42.89 -16.54
C MET A 357 -50.45 43.42 -16.17
N ALA A 358 -50.54 44.33 -15.20
CA ALA A 358 -51.81 44.98 -14.84
C ALA A 358 -52.39 45.80 -16.03
N GLN A 359 -51.55 46.52 -16.77
CA GLN A 359 -51.97 47.23 -17.99
C GLN A 359 -52.50 46.29 -19.08
N ILE A 360 -51.91 45.10 -19.24
CA ILE A 360 -52.40 44.09 -20.18
C ILE A 360 -53.77 43.57 -19.77
N GLN A 361 -53.96 43.23 -18.48
CA GLN A 361 -55.23 42.75 -17.94
C GLN A 361 -56.36 43.80 -18.06
N GLU A 362 -56.04 45.09 -17.87
CA GLU A 362 -57.00 46.18 -18.08
C GLU A 362 -57.42 46.29 -19.56
N LEU A 363 -56.48 46.16 -20.50
CA LEU A 363 -56.78 46.17 -21.94
C LEU A 363 -57.61 44.94 -22.36
N GLU A 364 -57.32 43.75 -21.82
CA GLU A 364 -58.10 42.53 -22.04
C GLU A 364 -59.55 42.68 -21.52
N ALA A 365 -59.73 43.21 -20.31
CA ALA A 365 -61.05 43.48 -19.75
C ALA A 365 -61.88 44.42 -20.65
N ASN A 366 -61.29 45.52 -21.13
CA ASN A 366 -61.93 46.47 -22.03
C ASN A 366 -62.38 45.81 -23.36
N VAL A 367 -61.63 44.84 -23.89
CA VAL A 367 -62.04 44.07 -25.09
C VAL A 367 -63.26 43.19 -24.81
N THR A 368 -63.31 42.51 -23.65
CA THR A 368 -64.48 41.68 -23.29
C THR A 368 -65.76 42.51 -23.10
N GLU A 369 -65.65 43.73 -22.54
CA GLU A 369 -66.81 44.59 -22.31
C GLU A 369 -67.39 45.15 -23.62
N LEU A 370 -66.56 45.36 -24.64
CA LEU A 370 -67.00 45.76 -25.98
C LEU A 370 -67.73 44.63 -26.73
N LEU A 371 -67.30 43.38 -26.57
CA LEU A 371 -67.98 42.21 -27.13
C LEU A 371 -69.41 42.06 -26.56
N ASN A 372 -69.56 42.19 -25.24
CA ASN A 372 -70.85 42.05 -24.56
C ASN A 372 -71.87 43.15 -24.92
N LYS A 373 -71.42 44.31 -25.44
CA LYS A 373 -72.30 45.43 -25.84
C LYS A 373 -72.96 45.24 -27.22
N SER A 374 -72.78 44.09 -27.87
CA SER A 374 -73.26 43.83 -29.24
C SER A 374 -74.63 43.13 -29.36
N ALA A 375 -75.28 42.75 -28.26
CA ALA A 375 -76.48 41.89 -28.28
C ALA A 375 -77.78 42.54 -27.75
N VAL A 376 -78.91 42.18 -28.39
CA VAL A 376 -80.33 42.34 -27.98
C VAL A 376 -81.04 43.70 -28.17
N LYS A 377 -81.93 43.76 -29.18
CA LYS A 377 -83.32 44.29 -29.20
C LYS A 377 -83.97 44.02 -30.58
N PRO A 378 -85.30 43.80 -30.73
CA PRO A 378 -86.36 44.83 -30.57
C PRO A 378 -87.73 44.34 -29.97
N MET A 379 -88.48 45.17 -29.22
CA MET A 379 -89.69 45.98 -29.57
C MET A 379 -91.10 45.32 -29.46
N ASP A 380 -91.89 45.85 -28.49
CA ASP A 380 -93.22 46.50 -28.59
C ASP A 380 -94.39 45.91 -29.43
N ILE A 381 -95.62 45.92 -28.85
CA ILE A 381 -96.88 46.61 -29.35
C ILE A 381 -98.17 46.04 -28.70
N GLU A 382 -99.04 46.95 -28.20
CA GLU A 382 -100.45 46.76 -27.77
C GLU A 382 -101.42 47.16 -28.94
N PRO A 383 -102.78 47.00 -28.95
CA PRO A 383 -103.71 46.62 -27.88
C PRO A 383 -104.95 45.74 -28.30
N SER A 384 -105.94 45.66 -27.39
CA SER A 384 -107.41 45.58 -27.61
C SER A 384 -108.13 44.21 -27.67
N SER A 385 -109.34 44.21 -27.07
CA SER A 385 -110.28 43.08 -26.89
C SER A 385 -111.43 43.07 -27.91
N PRO A 386 -112.18 41.96 -28.07
CA PRO A 386 -113.54 41.99 -27.52
C PRO A 386 -114.10 40.66 -26.96
N ALA A 387 -115.23 40.77 -26.23
CA ALA A 387 -116.19 39.70 -25.88
C ALA A 387 -115.68 38.50 -25.04
N GLY A 388 -115.65 38.68 -23.71
CA GLY A 388 -115.39 37.60 -22.74
C GLY A 388 -116.65 36.94 -22.14
N PRO A 389 -116.49 35.86 -21.34
CA PRO A 389 -117.60 35.07 -20.75
C PRO A 389 -118.29 35.73 -19.53
N THR A 390 -119.15 34.97 -18.84
CA THR A 390 -119.88 35.41 -17.64
C THR A 390 -118.92 35.66 -16.47
N ALA A 391 -119.24 36.59 -15.56
CA ALA A 391 -118.33 37.03 -14.49
C ALA A 391 -117.76 35.91 -13.58
N ALA A 392 -118.51 34.82 -13.34
CA ALA A 392 -118.01 33.67 -12.58
C ALA A 392 -117.06 32.77 -13.41
N GLU A 393 -117.28 32.68 -14.72
CA GLU A 393 -116.40 31.97 -15.66
C GLU A 393 -115.09 32.74 -15.83
N LEU A 394 -115.14 34.08 -15.93
CA LEU A 394 -113.97 34.95 -15.91
C LEU A 394 -113.13 34.74 -14.63
N SER A 395 -113.75 34.79 -13.44
CA SER A 395 -113.01 34.59 -12.18
C SER A 395 -112.34 33.21 -12.09
N LEU A 396 -112.97 32.15 -12.60
CA LEU A 396 -112.36 30.81 -12.64
C LEU A 396 -111.28 30.69 -13.73
N GLN A 397 -111.45 31.38 -14.86
CA GLN A 397 -110.47 31.39 -15.94
C GLN A 397 -109.22 32.21 -15.55
N GLU A 398 -109.38 33.30 -14.80
CA GLU A 398 -108.29 34.04 -14.14
C GLU A 398 -107.58 33.18 -13.08
N GLU A 399 -108.32 32.42 -12.24
CA GLU A 399 -107.74 31.50 -11.26
C GLU A 399 -106.92 30.39 -11.94
N ILE A 400 -107.47 29.80 -13.01
CA ILE A 400 -106.79 28.79 -13.83
C ILE A 400 -105.55 29.38 -14.51
N GLN A 401 -105.62 30.62 -15.02
CA GLN A 401 -104.47 31.31 -15.61
C GLN A 401 -103.39 31.62 -14.57
N ARG A 402 -103.75 32.07 -13.35
CA ARG A 402 -102.79 32.24 -12.24
C ARG A 402 -102.09 30.93 -11.90
N LEU A 403 -102.84 29.84 -11.72
CA LEU A 403 -102.29 28.53 -11.40
C LEU A 403 -101.48 27.92 -12.57
N GLN A 404 -101.79 28.28 -13.82
CA GLN A 404 -100.97 27.92 -14.99
C GLN A 404 -99.65 28.70 -15.00
N GLN A 405 -99.68 30.01 -14.76
CA GLN A 405 -98.48 30.85 -14.65
C GLN A 405 -97.59 30.41 -13.48
N GLU A 406 -98.16 30.21 -12.29
CA GLU A 406 -97.42 29.76 -11.10
C GLU A 406 -96.79 28.36 -11.32
N LYS A 407 -97.50 27.44 -11.99
CA LYS A 407 -96.97 26.14 -12.40
C LYS A 407 -95.83 26.28 -13.42
N GLU A 408 -95.96 27.15 -14.42
CA GLU A 408 -94.94 27.39 -15.45
C GLU A 408 -93.70 28.06 -14.84
N GLU A 409 -93.87 28.98 -13.90
CA GLU A 409 -92.79 29.64 -13.16
C GLU A 409 -92.06 28.65 -12.22
N LEU A 410 -92.80 27.82 -11.46
CA LEU A 410 -92.23 26.71 -10.69
C LEU A 410 -91.51 25.68 -11.58
N HIS A 411 -92.04 25.39 -12.78
CA HIS A 411 -91.38 24.49 -13.73
C HIS A 411 -90.09 25.11 -14.29
N GLY A 412 -90.08 26.42 -14.56
CA GLY A 412 -88.89 27.17 -14.95
C GLY A 412 -87.82 27.19 -13.86
N GLN A 413 -88.21 27.41 -12.60
CA GLN A 413 -87.33 27.34 -11.43
C GLN A 413 -86.77 25.93 -11.24
N TYR A 414 -87.60 24.88 -11.37
CA TYR A 414 -87.14 23.49 -11.32
C TYR A 414 -86.16 23.18 -12.47
N GLN A 415 -86.45 23.61 -13.70
CA GLN A 415 -85.52 23.44 -14.83
C GLN A 415 -84.21 24.24 -14.67
N ALA A 416 -84.22 25.37 -13.96
CA ALA A 416 -82.98 26.07 -13.59
C ALA A 416 -82.20 25.23 -12.56
N GLN A 417 -82.84 24.84 -11.45
CA GLN A 417 -82.21 24.07 -10.39
C GLN A 417 -81.67 22.71 -10.86
N VAL A 418 -82.31 22.06 -11.85
CA VAL A 418 -81.76 20.85 -12.50
C VAL A 418 -80.48 21.17 -13.26
N ARG A 419 -80.46 22.22 -14.11
CA ARG A 419 -79.25 22.64 -14.84
C ARG A 419 -78.12 23.06 -13.90
N ASP A 420 -78.43 23.72 -12.79
CA ASP A 420 -77.45 24.10 -11.78
C ASP A 420 -76.86 22.85 -11.09
N ASN A 421 -77.67 21.83 -10.80
CA ASN A 421 -77.18 20.54 -10.27
C ASN A 421 -76.37 19.75 -11.30
N GLU A 422 -76.74 19.80 -12.58
CA GLU A 422 -75.96 19.20 -13.68
C GLU A 422 -74.58 19.87 -13.77
N GLN A 423 -74.52 21.20 -13.77
CA GLN A 423 -73.25 21.96 -13.77
C GLN A 423 -72.38 21.67 -12.54
N LEU A 424 -72.97 21.62 -11.34
CA LEU A 424 -72.26 21.22 -10.12
C LEU A 424 -71.77 19.76 -10.17
N SER A 425 -72.52 18.86 -10.82
CA SER A 425 -72.12 17.45 -11.02
C SER A 425 -71.00 17.29 -12.06
N HIS A 426 -70.92 18.18 -13.05
CA HIS A 426 -69.77 18.27 -13.94
C HIS A 426 -68.54 18.81 -13.19
N LEU A 427 -68.69 19.93 -12.46
CA LEU A 427 -67.58 20.54 -11.70
C LEU A 427 -67.01 19.62 -10.61
N ASN A 428 -67.86 18.85 -9.92
CA ASN A 428 -67.40 17.83 -8.97
C ASN A 428 -66.59 16.73 -9.67
N ARG A 429 -67.03 16.23 -10.83
CA ARG A 429 -66.29 15.21 -11.59
C ARG A 429 -64.94 15.72 -12.08
N GLU A 430 -64.87 16.97 -12.56
CA GLU A 430 -63.60 17.62 -12.90
C GLU A 430 -62.67 17.75 -11.67
N GLN A 431 -63.20 18.02 -10.47
CA GLN A 431 -62.41 18.06 -9.24
C GLN A 431 -61.96 16.66 -8.77
N GLU A 432 -62.81 15.63 -8.90
CA GLU A 432 -62.45 14.23 -8.61
C GLU A 432 -61.33 13.74 -9.56
N GLU A 433 -61.44 14.02 -10.85
CA GLU A 433 -60.41 13.68 -11.85
C GLU A 433 -59.08 14.41 -11.55
N ARG A 434 -59.14 15.70 -11.21
CA ARG A 434 -57.95 16.52 -10.87
C ARG A 434 -57.31 16.12 -9.53
N LEU A 435 -58.11 15.63 -8.57
CA LEU A 435 -57.59 15.01 -7.34
C LEU A 435 -56.89 13.69 -7.65
N LEU A 436 -57.47 12.83 -8.49
CA LEU A 436 -56.85 11.57 -8.93
C LEU A 436 -55.54 11.80 -9.70
N GLU A 437 -55.41 12.89 -10.46
CA GLU A 437 -54.14 13.28 -11.09
C GLU A 437 -53.09 13.73 -10.05
N LEU A 438 -53.49 14.50 -9.05
CA LEU A 438 -52.61 14.93 -7.95
C LEU A 438 -52.16 13.74 -7.09
N GLU A 439 -53.05 12.79 -6.78
CA GLU A 439 -52.69 11.55 -6.08
C GLU A 439 -51.66 10.72 -6.87
N LYS A 440 -51.86 10.55 -8.19
CA LYS A 440 -50.89 9.89 -9.08
C LYS A 440 -49.57 10.66 -9.23
N ALA A 441 -49.58 11.98 -9.05
CA ALA A 441 -48.34 12.77 -9.00
C ALA A 441 -47.59 12.55 -7.66
N VAL A 442 -48.31 12.57 -6.53
CA VAL A 442 -47.74 12.30 -5.20
C VAL A 442 -47.22 10.87 -5.07
N GLN A 443 -47.91 9.87 -5.64
CA GLN A 443 -47.43 8.49 -5.69
C GLN A 443 -46.08 8.38 -6.42
N ARG A 444 -45.97 8.96 -7.63
CA ARG A 444 -44.70 8.99 -8.37
C ARG A 444 -43.59 9.74 -7.63
N TYR A 445 -43.90 10.87 -6.99
CA TYR A 445 -42.92 11.57 -6.15
C TYR A 445 -42.46 10.75 -4.94
N ASN A 446 -43.34 9.95 -4.33
CA ASN A 446 -42.97 9.02 -3.26
C ASN A 446 -42.09 7.88 -3.79
N GLU A 447 -42.44 7.27 -4.92
CA GLU A 447 -41.65 6.24 -5.61
C GLU A 447 -40.24 6.76 -5.92
N GLU A 448 -40.12 7.90 -6.61
CA GLU A 448 -38.82 8.53 -6.87
C GLU A 448 -38.07 8.96 -5.58
N SER A 449 -38.76 9.15 -4.45
CA SER A 449 -38.11 9.47 -3.17
C SER A 449 -37.48 8.23 -2.53
N VAL A 450 -38.12 7.07 -2.68
CA VAL A 450 -37.58 5.76 -2.25
C VAL A 450 -36.41 5.37 -3.15
N ASP A 451 -36.54 5.51 -4.48
CA ASP A 451 -35.44 5.25 -5.41
C ASP A 451 -34.20 6.11 -5.10
N ARG A 452 -34.39 7.40 -4.80
CA ARG A 452 -33.30 8.29 -4.35
C ARG A 452 -32.71 7.85 -3.02
N GLN A 453 -33.50 7.33 -2.07
CA GLN A 453 -32.98 6.80 -0.80
C GLN A 453 -32.16 5.52 -1.03
N GLN A 454 -32.67 4.57 -1.82
CA GLN A 454 -31.95 3.34 -2.20
C GLN A 454 -30.58 3.66 -2.80
N ILE A 455 -30.53 4.54 -3.80
CA ILE A 455 -29.27 4.98 -4.47
C ILE A 455 -28.31 5.66 -3.48
N LEU A 456 -28.82 6.42 -2.50
CA LEU A 456 -28.00 7.07 -1.47
C LEU A 456 -27.49 6.09 -0.40
N GLU A 457 -28.20 5.01 -0.11
CA GLU A 457 -27.73 3.94 0.78
C GLU A 457 -26.68 3.07 0.07
N ASP A 458 -26.92 2.68 -1.19
CA ASP A 458 -25.94 1.97 -2.02
C ASP A 458 -24.65 2.78 -2.17
N MET A 459 -24.73 4.08 -2.52
CA MET A 459 -23.56 4.94 -2.61
C MET A 459 -22.82 5.08 -1.27
N GLN A 460 -23.52 5.00 -0.12
CA GLN A 460 -22.86 4.97 1.19
C GLN A 460 -22.18 3.62 1.48
N SER A 461 -22.81 2.51 1.08
CA SER A 461 -22.25 1.16 1.17
C SER A 461 -20.97 1.02 0.32
N ASP A 462 -21.02 1.50 -0.92
CA ASP A 462 -19.88 1.56 -1.83
C ASP A 462 -18.79 2.50 -1.31
N LYS A 463 -19.15 3.70 -0.82
CA LYS A 463 -18.19 4.60 -0.17
C LYS A 463 -17.48 3.93 1.00
N ALA A 464 -18.18 3.15 1.83
CA ALA A 464 -17.57 2.41 2.93
C ALA A 464 -16.66 1.27 2.43
N THR A 465 -17.08 0.54 1.40
CA THR A 465 -16.32 -0.56 0.79
C THR A 465 -15.06 -0.08 0.07
N ILE A 466 -15.17 0.98 -0.73
CA ILE A 466 -14.06 1.69 -1.36
C ILE A 466 -13.12 2.26 -0.29
N SER A 467 -13.63 2.84 0.80
CA SER A 467 -12.77 3.37 1.88
C SER A 467 -11.95 2.26 2.54
N ARG A 468 -12.54 1.08 2.80
CA ARG A 468 -11.81 -0.10 3.31
C ARG A 468 -10.75 -0.57 2.32
N ALA A 469 -11.10 -0.68 1.03
CA ALA A 469 -10.17 -1.09 -0.02
C ALA A 469 -9.03 -0.08 -0.22
N LEU A 470 -9.28 1.23 -0.11
CA LEU A 470 -8.26 2.27 -0.16
C LEU A 470 -7.34 2.23 1.07
N SER A 471 -7.88 1.93 2.26
CA SER A 471 -7.08 1.72 3.48
C SER A 471 -6.15 0.52 3.33
N GLN A 472 -6.64 -0.61 2.83
CA GLN A 472 -5.81 -1.80 2.57
C GLN A 472 -4.76 -1.53 1.49
N ASN A 473 -5.10 -0.80 0.41
CA ASN A 473 -4.13 -0.39 -0.60
C ASN A 473 -3.10 0.64 -0.10
N ARG A 474 -3.38 1.33 1.01
CA ARG A 474 -2.43 2.21 1.69
C ARG A 474 -1.49 1.39 2.57
N GLU A 475 -2.05 0.53 3.42
CA GLU A 475 -1.30 -0.39 4.29
C GLU A 475 -0.34 -1.27 3.50
N LEU A 476 -0.78 -1.85 2.37
CA LEU A 476 0.08 -2.62 1.46
C LEU A 476 1.22 -1.79 0.84
N LYS A 477 1.03 -0.48 0.63
CA LYS A 477 2.10 0.42 0.14
C LYS A 477 3.07 0.80 1.26
N GLU A 478 2.57 0.97 2.48
CA GLU A 478 3.39 1.23 3.66
C GLU A 478 4.25 -0.01 3.98
N GLN A 479 3.68 -1.22 3.97
CA GLN A 479 4.42 -2.50 4.05
C GLN A 479 5.44 -2.68 2.91
N LEU A 480 5.10 -2.31 1.67
CA LEU A 480 6.04 -2.38 0.54
C LEU A 480 7.21 -1.39 0.72
N ALA A 481 6.95 -0.20 1.25
CA ALA A 481 7.98 0.80 1.55
C ALA A 481 8.86 0.35 2.73
N GLU A 482 8.30 -0.29 3.75
CA GLU A 482 9.05 -0.91 4.85
C GLU A 482 9.97 -2.03 4.34
N LEU A 483 9.47 -2.92 3.48
CA LEU A 483 10.27 -3.94 2.81
C LEU A 483 11.41 -3.32 1.97
N GLN A 484 11.13 -2.28 1.17
CA GLN A 484 12.16 -1.57 0.40
C GLN A 484 13.21 -0.92 1.30
N ASN A 485 12.79 -0.26 2.39
CA ASN A 485 13.70 0.31 3.39
C ASN A 485 14.52 -0.77 4.10
N GLY A 486 13.93 -1.93 4.39
CA GLY A 486 14.62 -3.11 4.94
C GLY A 486 15.67 -3.66 3.97
N PHE A 487 15.34 -3.82 2.68
CA PHE A 487 16.32 -4.20 1.66
C PHE A 487 17.46 -3.19 1.51
N VAL A 488 17.18 -1.88 1.56
CA VAL A 488 18.23 -0.84 1.52
C VAL A 488 19.13 -0.90 2.76
N LYS A 489 18.56 -1.01 3.97
CA LYS A 489 19.31 -1.18 5.22
C LYS A 489 20.21 -2.42 5.16
N LEU A 490 19.64 -3.59 4.89
CA LEU A 490 20.38 -4.85 4.76
C LEU A 490 21.45 -4.79 3.66
N THR A 491 21.21 -4.07 2.55
CA THR A 491 22.24 -3.90 1.49
C THR A 491 23.40 -3.02 1.96
N ASN A 492 23.11 -1.95 2.71
CA ASN A 492 24.14 -1.09 3.30
C ASN A 492 24.92 -1.82 4.40
N GLU A 493 24.24 -2.50 5.30
CA GLU A 493 24.84 -3.32 6.37
C GLU A 493 25.73 -4.44 5.77
N ASN A 494 25.27 -5.15 4.75
CA ASN A 494 26.09 -6.14 4.04
C ASN A 494 27.31 -5.49 3.35
N MET A 495 27.18 -4.27 2.80
CA MET A 495 28.30 -3.53 2.21
C MET A 495 29.33 -3.12 3.28
N GLU A 496 28.88 -2.63 4.43
CA GLU A 496 29.73 -2.24 5.55
C GLU A 496 30.45 -3.44 6.17
N VAL A 497 29.74 -4.54 6.45
CA VAL A 497 30.31 -5.80 6.93
C VAL A 497 31.29 -6.38 5.91
N THR A 498 30.99 -6.33 4.61
CA THR A 498 31.91 -6.78 3.55
C THR A 498 33.16 -5.90 3.47
N SER A 499 33.01 -4.58 3.62
CA SER A 499 34.13 -3.62 3.65
C SER A 499 35.04 -3.84 4.86
N ALA A 500 34.45 -3.97 6.05
CA ALA A 500 35.15 -4.29 7.29
C ALA A 500 35.91 -5.62 7.17
N LEU A 501 35.26 -6.67 6.66
CA LEU A 501 35.87 -7.98 6.41
C LEU A 501 37.05 -7.88 5.42
N GLN A 502 36.96 -7.04 4.38
CA GLN A 502 38.09 -6.81 3.46
C GLN A 502 39.26 -6.08 4.13
N SER A 503 38.98 -5.10 5.00
CA SER A 503 40.02 -4.40 5.76
C SER A 503 40.72 -5.32 6.77
N GLU A 504 39.96 -6.15 7.50
CA GLU A 504 40.52 -7.16 8.42
C GLU A 504 41.30 -8.25 7.67
N GLN A 505 40.85 -8.67 6.49
CA GLN A 505 41.66 -9.54 5.63
C GLN A 505 42.96 -8.89 5.15
N HIS A 506 43.00 -7.55 4.99
CA HIS A 506 44.23 -6.83 4.69
C HIS A 506 45.16 -6.77 5.92
N VAL A 507 44.63 -6.40 7.09
CA VAL A 507 45.39 -6.38 8.36
C VAL A 507 45.97 -7.76 8.66
N LYS A 508 45.18 -8.84 8.50
CA LYS A 508 45.64 -10.22 8.65
C LYS A 508 46.78 -10.59 7.70
N LYS A 509 46.78 -10.09 6.45
CA LYS A 509 47.89 -10.30 5.49
C LYS A 509 49.15 -9.54 5.92
N GLU A 510 49.03 -8.32 6.41
CA GLU A 510 50.18 -7.56 6.93
C GLU A 510 50.75 -8.15 8.23
N LEU A 511 49.91 -8.64 9.13
CA LEU A 511 50.34 -9.37 10.32
C LEU A 511 51.05 -10.69 9.94
N ALA A 512 50.55 -11.43 8.95
CA ALA A 512 51.21 -12.65 8.46
C ALA A 512 52.59 -12.35 7.86
N LYS A 513 52.75 -11.26 7.09
CA LYS A 513 54.07 -10.80 6.61
C LYS A 513 55.02 -10.47 7.76
N LYS A 514 54.55 -9.70 8.75
CA LYS A 514 55.37 -9.33 9.93
C LYS A 514 55.79 -10.53 10.76
N LEU A 515 54.91 -11.51 10.94
CA LEU A 515 55.24 -12.78 11.61
C LEU A 515 56.28 -13.57 10.82
N GLY A 516 56.14 -13.66 9.50
CA GLY A 516 57.14 -14.27 8.62
C GLY A 516 58.52 -13.62 8.75
N GLN A 517 58.59 -12.29 8.68
CA GLN A 517 59.84 -11.54 8.82
C GLN A 517 60.45 -11.66 10.22
N LEU A 518 59.64 -11.69 11.29
CA LEU A 518 60.13 -11.97 12.64
C LEU A 518 60.67 -13.41 12.78
N GLN A 519 60.05 -14.37 12.10
CA GLN A 519 60.51 -15.76 12.07
C GLN A 519 61.81 -15.94 11.27
N GLU A 520 61.99 -15.18 10.19
CA GLU A 520 63.22 -15.07 9.40
C GLU A 520 64.36 -14.46 10.24
N ASN A 521 64.15 -13.29 10.84
CA ASN A 521 65.11 -12.65 11.76
C ASN A 521 65.49 -13.56 12.94
N LEU A 522 64.54 -14.35 13.48
CA LEU A 522 64.80 -15.35 14.53
C LEU A 522 65.57 -16.58 14.02
N GLY A 523 65.57 -16.84 12.72
CA GLY A 523 66.45 -17.80 12.06
C GLY A 523 67.88 -17.28 12.00
N GLU A 524 68.08 -16.07 11.44
CA GLU A 524 69.39 -15.40 11.35
C GLU A 524 70.06 -15.23 12.73
N LEU A 525 69.28 -14.85 13.75
CA LEU A 525 69.76 -14.73 15.13
C LEU A 525 70.15 -16.07 15.76
N LYS A 526 69.55 -17.19 15.34
CA LYS A 526 69.96 -18.53 15.78
C LYS A 526 71.22 -18.99 15.06
N GLU A 527 71.30 -18.82 13.75
CA GLU A 527 72.49 -19.20 12.97
C GLU A 527 73.72 -18.41 13.43
N THR A 528 73.60 -17.10 13.62
CA THR A 528 74.68 -16.27 14.16
C THR A 528 75.05 -16.63 15.60
N LEU A 529 74.09 -17.00 16.45
CA LEU A 529 74.36 -17.52 17.80
C LEU A 529 75.07 -18.89 17.75
N GLU A 530 74.67 -19.80 16.87
CA GLU A 530 75.31 -21.10 16.68
C GLU A 530 76.75 -20.95 16.18
N LEU A 531 76.99 -20.08 15.20
CA LEU A 531 78.33 -19.71 14.72
C LEU A 531 79.19 -19.16 15.86
N LYS A 532 78.67 -18.20 16.67
CA LYS A 532 79.40 -17.68 17.84
C LYS A 532 79.63 -18.73 18.92
N THR A 533 78.73 -19.70 19.06
CA THR A 533 78.89 -20.85 19.96
C THR A 533 79.90 -21.89 19.43
N GLN A 534 80.14 -21.94 18.12
CA GLN A 534 81.23 -22.72 17.52
C GLN A 534 82.58 -22.00 17.67
N GLU A 535 82.65 -20.69 17.40
CA GLU A 535 83.84 -19.86 17.66
C GLU A 535 84.29 -19.94 19.13
N ALA A 536 83.35 -19.79 20.07
CA ALA A 536 83.64 -19.87 21.50
C ALA A 536 84.17 -21.26 21.92
N ARG A 537 83.68 -22.35 21.30
CA ARG A 537 84.22 -23.70 21.51
C ARG A 537 85.64 -23.83 20.97
N GLY A 538 85.91 -23.36 19.75
CA GLY A 538 87.26 -23.38 19.19
C GLY A 538 88.28 -22.58 20.03
N LEU A 539 87.88 -21.42 20.56
CA LEU A 539 88.71 -20.64 21.49
C LEU A 539 88.91 -21.35 22.84
N GLN A 540 87.89 -22.05 23.35
CA GLN A 540 88.04 -22.88 24.53
C GLN A 540 88.99 -24.06 24.30
N GLU A 541 88.88 -24.77 23.18
CA GLU A 541 89.75 -25.88 22.81
C GLU A 541 91.21 -25.42 22.70
N GLN A 542 91.47 -24.24 22.10
CA GLN A 542 92.80 -23.62 22.09
C GLN A 542 93.31 -23.30 23.50
N ARG A 543 92.48 -22.70 24.36
CA ARG A 543 92.84 -22.44 25.77
C ARG A 543 93.24 -23.72 26.51
N ASP A 544 92.48 -24.79 26.30
CA ASP A 544 92.67 -26.06 27.02
C ASP A 544 93.89 -26.83 26.48
N GLN A 545 94.26 -26.64 25.21
CA GLN A 545 95.56 -27.06 24.65
C GLN A 545 96.74 -26.30 25.30
N TYR A 546 96.68 -24.96 25.36
CA TYR A 546 97.72 -24.16 26.03
C TYR A 546 97.87 -24.50 27.52
N TYR A 547 96.75 -24.73 28.22
CA TYR A 547 96.77 -25.19 29.61
C TYR A 547 97.46 -26.55 29.75
N SER A 548 97.17 -27.49 28.85
CA SER A 548 97.82 -28.81 28.82
C SER A 548 99.33 -28.71 28.61
N HIS A 549 99.81 -27.83 27.71
CA HIS A 549 101.24 -27.58 27.52
C HIS A 549 101.89 -26.90 28.73
N LEU A 550 101.22 -25.94 29.38
CA LEU A 550 101.71 -25.31 30.60
C LEU A 550 101.81 -26.32 31.76
N GLN A 551 100.85 -27.24 31.87
CA GLN A 551 100.87 -28.33 32.85
C GLN A 551 102.03 -29.31 32.57
N GLN A 552 102.27 -29.68 31.31
CA GLN A 552 103.43 -30.50 30.90
C GLN A 552 104.75 -29.84 31.31
N TYR A 553 104.92 -28.55 31.02
CA TYR A 553 106.11 -27.78 31.40
C TYR A 553 106.28 -27.69 32.93
N THR A 554 105.18 -27.50 33.66
CA THR A 554 105.18 -27.43 35.12
C THR A 554 105.63 -28.75 35.76
N VAL A 555 105.16 -29.88 35.24
CA VAL A 555 105.59 -31.22 35.71
C VAL A 555 107.07 -31.47 35.38
N ALA A 556 107.52 -31.12 34.18
CA ALA A 556 108.95 -31.26 33.81
C ALA A 556 109.87 -30.38 34.67
N TYR A 557 109.45 -29.16 35.01
CA TYR A 557 110.19 -28.28 35.93
C TYR A 557 110.23 -28.85 37.36
N GLN A 558 109.13 -29.41 37.86
CA GLN A 558 109.08 -30.08 39.16
C GLN A 558 110.02 -31.30 39.22
N GLN A 559 110.06 -32.10 38.14
CA GLN A 559 111.01 -33.22 38.02
C GLN A 559 112.46 -32.74 38.07
N LEU A 560 112.83 -31.74 37.27
CA LEU A 560 114.18 -31.16 37.27
C LEU A 560 114.57 -30.56 38.64
N SER A 561 113.62 -29.97 39.37
CA SER A 561 113.83 -29.48 40.74
C SER A 561 114.11 -30.62 41.71
N ALA A 562 113.36 -31.72 41.64
CA ALA A 562 113.56 -32.91 42.47
C ALA A 562 114.90 -33.60 42.17
N GLU A 563 115.29 -33.71 40.89
CA GLU A 563 116.61 -34.22 40.48
C GLU A 563 117.75 -33.33 41.01
N LYS A 564 117.59 -32.01 40.95
CA LYS A 564 118.56 -31.06 41.51
C LYS A 564 118.68 -31.17 43.03
N GLU A 565 117.57 -31.34 43.75
CA GLU A 565 117.57 -31.58 45.19
C GLU A 565 118.25 -32.91 45.54
N GLU A 566 118.00 -33.98 44.78
CA GLU A 566 118.64 -35.27 45.01
C GLU A 566 120.15 -35.24 44.72
N LEU A 567 120.56 -34.58 43.64
CA LEU A 567 121.98 -34.32 43.35
C LEU A 567 122.65 -33.49 44.47
N HIS A 568 121.94 -32.54 45.06
CA HIS A 568 122.44 -31.77 46.20
C HIS A 568 122.60 -32.63 47.47
N LYS A 569 121.66 -33.55 47.75
CA LYS A 569 121.80 -34.55 48.82
C LYS A 569 123.01 -35.47 48.60
N GLN A 570 123.21 -35.93 47.36
CA GLN A 570 124.36 -36.77 46.99
C GLN A 570 125.69 -36.02 47.19
N PHE A 571 125.77 -34.76 46.75
CA PHE A 571 126.95 -33.91 46.97
C PHE A 571 127.23 -33.65 48.45
N LEU A 572 126.19 -33.38 49.25
CA LEU A 572 126.31 -33.19 50.70
C LEU A 572 126.81 -34.47 51.39
N LEU A 573 126.30 -35.64 51.00
CA LEU A 573 126.76 -36.94 51.49
C LEU A 573 128.22 -37.21 51.10
N GLN A 574 128.61 -36.86 49.87
CA GLN A 574 130.00 -36.97 49.40
C GLN A 574 130.94 -36.06 50.21
N THR A 575 130.49 -34.83 50.53
CA THR A 575 131.24 -33.91 51.40
C THR A 575 131.39 -34.51 52.81
N GLN A 576 130.32 -35.01 53.43
CA GLN A 576 130.36 -35.68 54.73
C GLN A 576 131.19 -36.98 54.76
N LEU A 577 131.45 -37.61 53.60
CA LEU A 577 132.37 -38.74 53.48
C LEU A 577 133.82 -38.25 53.33
N MET A 578 134.06 -37.21 52.56
CA MET A 578 135.36 -36.56 52.40
C MET A 578 135.85 -35.94 53.72
N ASP A 579 134.98 -35.26 54.46
CA ASP A 579 135.28 -34.71 55.78
C ASP A 579 135.67 -35.82 56.76
N ARG A 580 134.95 -36.97 56.74
CA ARG A 580 135.29 -38.14 57.57
C ARG A 580 136.67 -38.72 57.20
N LEU A 581 136.96 -38.89 55.91
CA LEU A 581 138.27 -39.35 55.46
C LEU A 581 139.40 -38.38 55.87
N GLN A 582 139.16 -37.05 55.84
CA GLN A 582 140.12 -36.07 56.34
C GLN A 582 140.30 -36.15 57.87
N HIS A 583 139.23 -36.37 58.64
CA HIS A 583 139.33 -36.59 60.09
C HIS A 583 140.08 -37.89 60.42
N GLU A 584 139.85 -38.97 59.66
CA GLU A 584 140.60 -40.23 59.77
C GLU A 584 142.08 -40.05 59.39
N GLU A 585 142.39 -39.30 58.34
CA GLU A 585 143.78 -39.00 57.94
C GLU A 585 144.50 -38.13 58.99
N VAL A 586 143.81 -37.16 59.60
CA VAL A 586 144.34 -36.34 60.69
C VAL A 586 144.53 -37.17 61.97
N GLN A 587 143.60 -38.06 62.32
CA GLN A 587 143.81 -39.02 63.41
C GLN A 587 144.98 -39.96 63.13
N GLY A 588 145.16 -40.41 61.87
CA GLY A 588 146.34 -41.17 61.44
C GLY A 588 147.64 -40.40 61.66
N LYS A 589 147.69 -39.12 61.28
CA LYS A 589 148.86 -38.25 61.49
C LYS A 589 149.13 -38.01 62.98
N VAL A 590 148.11 -37.74 63.79
CA VAL A 590 148.25 -37.53 65.25
C VAL A 590 148.68 -38.80 65.97
N THR A 591 148.16 -39.98 65.60
CA THR A 591 148.60 -41.26 66.19
C THR A 591 150.04 -41.61 65.77
N VAL A 592 150.45 -41.30 64.53
CA VAL A 592 151.86 -41.42 64.12
C VAL A 592 152.77 -40.44 64.87
N GLU A 593 152.37 -39.18 65.07
CA GLU A 593 153.13 -38.24 65.90
C GLU A 593 153.24 -38.67 67.37
N MET A 594 152.16 -39.21 67.93
CA MET A 594 152.13 -39.76 69.28
C MET A 594 153.15 -40.90 69.41
N HIS A 595 153.11 -41.87 68.50
CA HIS A 595 154.07 -42.97 68.46
C HIS A 595 155.51 -42.50 68.16
N LEU A 596 155.71 -41.42 67.41
CA LEU A 596 157.03 -40.82 67.18
C LEU A 596 157.61 -40.20 68.47
N LYS A 597 156.77 -39.56 69.30
CA LYS A 597 157.14 -39.01 70.61
C LYS A 597 157.36 -40.12 71.65
N GLU A 598 156.53 -41.17 71.63
CA GLU A 598 156.69 -42.36 72.48
C GLU A 598 157.97 -43.16 72.15
N LEU A 599 158.39 -43.22 70.88
CA LEU A 599 159.62 -43.93 70.49
C LEU A 599 160.91 -43.29 71.04
N GLN A 600 160.88 -42.01 71.42
CA GLN A 600 162.04 -41.29 71.97
C GLN A 600 162.20 -41.44 73.49
N GLN A 601 161.20 -41.93 74.22
CA GLN A 601 161.25 -42.01 75.69
C GLN A 601 160.96 -43.42 76.23
N THR A 602 161.85 -43.89 77.13
CA THR A 602 161.72 -45.13 77.93
C THR A 602 161.90 -46.47 77.20
N LYS A 603 163.14 -46.73 76.78
CA LYS A 603 163.68 -48.09 76.77
C LYS A 603 163.68 -48.65 78.22
N VAL A 604 163.33 -49.93 78.41
CA VAL A 604 163.51 -50.77 79.64
C VAL A 604 162.37 -50.78 80.71
N THR A 605 161.66 -51.93 80.76
CA THR A 605 161.01 -52.64 81.92
C THR A 605 159.54 -52.44 82.41
N VAL A 606 158.66 -53.35 81.92
CA VAL A 606 158.00 -54.47 82.67
C VAL A 606 156.85 -54.25 83.71
N LYS A 607 155.62 -54.54 83.24
CA LYS A 607 154.52 -55.40 83.80
C LYS A 607 153.94 -55.25 85.25
N ARG A 608 152.68 -54.76 85.33
CA ARG A 608 151.42 -55.45 85.79
C ARG A 608 150.24 -54.45 85.63
N GLY A 609 148.97 -54.76 85.29
CA GLY A 609 148.07 -55.89 85.60
C GLY A 609 147.12 -55.49 86.76
N LYS A 610 145.78 -55.69 86.76
CA LYS A 610 144.85 -56.44 85.87
C LYS A 610 143.35 -56.20 86.30
N TRP A 611 142.35 -56.57 85.47
CA TRP A 611 140.88 -56.73 85.74
C TRP A 611 139.95 -55.49 85.63
N LYS A 612 138.84 -55.53 84.84
CA LYS A 612 137.38 -55.84 85.15
C LYS A 612 136.55 -54.63 85.63
N ASP A 613 135.24 -54.51 85.41
CA ASP A 613 134.23 -55.29 84.65
C ASP A 613 133.23 -54.31 83.99
N GLY A 614 132.50 -54.70 82.93
CA GLY A 614 131.61 -53.81 82.16
C GLY A 614 130.24 -54.38 81.79
N ARG A 615 129.94 -55.65 82.09
CA ARG A 615 128.81 -56.35 81.45
C ARG A 615 127.40 -55.98 81.97
N LYS A 616 127.28 -55.08 82.95
CA LYS A 616 125.99 -54.66 83.54
C LYS A 616 125.36 -53.43 82.88
N SER A 617 126.12 -52.59 82.18
CA SER A 617 125.59 -51.37 81.54
C SER A 617 124.76 -51.69 80.27
N VAL A 618 125.17 -52.72 79.53
CA VAL A 618 124.51 -53.11 78.26
C VAL A 618 123.06 -53.57 78.48
N ALA A 619 122.82 -54.41 79.50
CA ALA A 619 121.47 -54.92 79.78
C ALA A 619 120.46 -53.80 80.13
N PHE A 620 120.89 -52.78 80.87
CA PHE A 620 120.06 -51.62 81.19
C PHE A 620 119.73 -50.79 79.94
N LEU A 621 120.71 -50.56 79.07
CA LEU A 621 120.50 -49.83 77.81
C LEU A 621 119.60 -50.59 76.83
N THR A 622 119.77 -51.91 76.69
CA THR A 622 118.88 -52.74 75.86
C THR A 622 117.44 -52.72 76.37
N SER A 623 117.23 -52.81 77.69
CA SER A 623 115.88 -52.72 78.28
C SER A 623 115.25 -51.34 78.06
N ALA A 624 116.02 -50.26 78.22
CA ALA A 624 115.54 -48.90 78.02
C ALA A 624 115.20 -48.60 76.55
N MET A 625 115.98 -49.08 75.58
CA MET A 625 115.64 -48.93 74.16
C MET A 625 114.38 -49.72 73.79
N SER A 626 114.23 -50.97 74.26
CA SER A 626 113.04 -51.78 73.99
C SER A 626 111.75 -51.08 74.42
N GLN A 627 111.74 -50.46 75.60
CA GLN A 627 110.57 -49.75 76.12
C GLN A 627 110.26 -48.47 75.32
N VAL A 628 111.27 -47.71 74.90
CA VAL A 628 111.09 -46.54 74.04
C VAL A 628 110.64 -46.93 72.62
N GLU A 629 111.03 -48.08 72.10
CA GLU A 629 110.54 -48.58 70.81
C GLU A 629 109.08 -49.08 70.89
N GLU A 630 108.69 -49.68 72.02
CA GLU A 630 107.30 -50.09 72.31
C GLU A 630 106.38 -48.86 72.42
N GLU A 631 106.73 -47.87 73.25
CA GLU A 631 106.00 -46.59 73.36
C GLU A 631 105.91 -45.84 72.02
N ARG A 632 106.97 -45.86 71.19
CA ARG A 632 106.97 -45.26 69.84
C ARG A 632 106.01 -45.96 68.89
N GLU A 633 105.88 -47.29 68.99
CA GLU A 633 105.04 -48.06 68.08
C GLU A 633 103.56 -48.07 68.51
N ASP A 634 103.28 -48.00 69.80
CA ASP A 634 101.94 -47.67 70.33
C ASP A 634 101.50 -46.28 69.86
N MET A 635 102.37 -45.27 69.92
CA MET A 635 102.08 -43.94 69.37
C MET A 635 101.86 -43.96 67.84
N ARG A 636 102.52 -44.85 67.09
CA ARG A 636 102.19 -45.08 65.66
C ARG A 636 100.82 -45.71 65.48
N GLN A 637 100.47 -46.72 66.29
CA GLN A 637 99.18 -47.40 66.22
C GLN A 637 98.03 -46.45 66.59
N GLN A 638 98.19 -45.60 67.61
CA GLN A 638 97.23 -44.55 67.95
C GLN A 638 97.05 -43.54 66.80
N LEU A 639 98.16 -43.08 66.18
CA LEU A 639 98.09 -42.17 65.03
C LEU A 639 97.45 -42.84 63.78
N ALA A 640 97.65 -44.15 63.59
CA ALA A 640 97.00 -44.92 62.53
C ALA A 640 95.49 -45.07 62.80
N ALA A 641 95.10 -45.40 64.03
CA ALA A 641 93.71 -45.49 64.47
C ALA A 641 92.98 -44.14 64.33
N GLN A 642 93.61 -43.02 64.73
CA GLN A 642 93.06 -41.68 64.56
C GLN A 642 92.88 -41.32 63.07
N LYS A 643 93.86 -41.66 62.21
CA LYS A 643 93.72 -41.48 60.75
C LYS A 643 92.62 -42.35 60.15
N GLN A 644 92.38 -43.54 60.68
CA GLN A 644 91.28 -44.41 60.28
C GLN A 644 89.91 -43.88 60.76
N GLN A 645 89.83 -43.33 61.98
CA GLN A 645 88.65 -42.61 62.46
C GLN A 645 88.33 -41.40 61.56
N CYS A 646 89.31 -40.55 61.24
CA CYS A 646 89.12 -39.43 60.31
C CYS A 646 88.65 -39.88 58.92
N ARG A 647 89.15 -41.02 58.40
CA ARG A 647 88.64 -41.60 57.14
C ARG A 647 87.19 -42.09 57.26
N SER A 648 86.83 -42.75 58.36
CA SER A 648 85.45 -43.20 58.60
C SER A 648 84.46 -42.03 58.76
N LEU A 649 84.88 -40.94 59.43
CA LEU A 649 84.08 -39.71 59.55
C LEU A 649 83.93 -39.02 58.19
N LEU A 650 84.99 -38.96 57.36
CA LEU A 650 84.89 -38.44 55.99
C LEU A 650 83.97 -39.30 55.11
N GLN A 651 83.96 -40.62 55.27
CA GLN A 651 83.01 -41.52 54.59
C GLN A 651 81.58 -41.33 55.09
N GLN A 652 81.36 -41.13 56.39
CA GLN A 652 80.04 -40.79 56.94
C GLN A 652 79.55 -39.42 56.44
N ILE A 653 80.42 -38.40 56.37
CA ILE A 653 80.09 -37.09 55.81
C ILE A 653 79.77 -37.18 54.30
N ALA A 654 80.46 -38.05 53.57
CA ALA A 654 80.15 -38.33 52.16
C ALA A 654 78.80 -39.05 52.00
N ALA A 655 78.51 -40.05 52.83
CA ALA A 655 77.24 -40.78 52.84
C ALA A 655 76.07 -39.83 53.19
N LEU A 656 76.19 -39.04 54.26
CA LEU A 656 75.19 -38.03 54.65
C LEU A 656 74.98 -36.96 53.57
N ARG A 657 76.02 -36.61 52.79
CA ARG A 657 75.87 -35.75 51.61
C ARG A 657 75.12 -36.44 50.46
N GLN A 658 75.34 -37.73 50.21
CA GLN A 658 74.55 -38.48 49.23
C GLN A 658 73.09 -38.67 49.67
N GLU A 659 72.84 -38.94 50.96
CA GLU A 659 71.47 -39.01 51.50
C GLU A 659 70.76 -37.65 51.41
N GLN A 660 71.44 -36.53 51.72
CA GLN A 660 70.88 -35.20 51.47
C GLN A 660 70.61 -34.95 49.98
N GLN A 661 71.50 -35.37 49.08
CA GLN A 661 71.31 -35.20 47.63
C GLN A 661 70.21 -36.10 47.04
N HIS A 662 69.90 -37.26 47.63
CA HIS A 662 68.74 -38.07 47.24
C HIS A 662 67.43 -37.58 47.87
N ASN A 663 67.43 -37.15 49.14
CA ASN A 663 66.21 -36.65 49.81
C ASN A 663 65.75 -35.28 49.29
N ILE A 664 66.60 -34.53 48.57
CA ILE A 664 66.21 -33.29 47.89
C ILE A 664 65.32 -33.54 46.65
N THR A 665 65.21 -34.78 46.14
CA THR A 665 64.39 -35.10 44.95
C THR A 665 62.94 -35.49 45.28
N LEU A 666 62.60 -35.89 46.51
CA LEU A 666 61.21 -36.18 46.92
C LEU A 666 60.88 -35.73 48.36
N GLY A 667 60.11 -34.64 48.46
CA GLY A 667 59.17 -34.41 49.56
C GLY A 667 59.50 -33.31 50.58
N GLY A 668 58.48 -32.50 50.92
CA GLY A 668 58.40 -31.76 52.19
C GLY A 668 59.16 -30.43 52.28
N GLY A 669 58.53 -29.33 51.87
CA GLY A 669 59.08 -27.97 52.06
C GLY A 669 58.80 -27.33 53.43
N LYS A 670 58.90 -25.99 53.47
CA LYS A 670 58.76 -25.05 54.61
C LYS A 670 60.00 -24.96 55.51
N ASN A 671 60.56 -23.78 55.82
CA ASN A 671 59.92 -22.46 55.96
C ASN A 671 60.72 -21.31 55.29
N VAL A 672 60.15 -20.08 55.37
CA VAL A 672 60.55 -18.83 54.68
C VAL A 672 60.23 -18.92 53.18
N VAL A 673 59.24 -18.22 52.62
CA VAL A 673 58.61 -16.93 53.02
C VAL A 673 57.08 -17.04 53.19
N GLN A 674 56.53 -16.50 54.28
CA GLN A 674 55.08 -16.24 54.41
C GLN A 674 54.67 -15.03 53.55
N PHE A 675 54.43 -15.25 52.26
CA PHE A 675 53.73 -14.32 51.36
C PHE A 675 53.18 -15.06 50.13
N GLY A 676 53.96 -16.03 49.60
CA GLY A 676 53.63 -16.78 48.38
C GLY A 676 52.36 -17.63 48.46
N ASP A 677 52.08 -18.28 49.59
CA ASP A 677 50.85 -19.10 49.74
C ASP A 677 49.58 -18.22 49.74
N SER A 678 49.66 -16.98 50.25
CA SER A 678 48.56 -16.01 50.15
C SER A 678 48.39 -15.55 48.71
N LEU A 679 49.47 -15.11 48.05
CA LEU A 679 49.45 -14.67 46.65
C LEU A 679 48.98 -15.76 45.68
N ASN A 680 49.31 -17.04 45.91
CA ASN A 680 48.83 -18.15 45.09
C ASN A 680 47.33 -18.41 45.27
N MET A 681 46.81 -18.27 46.49
CA MET A 681 45.36 -18.37 46.76
C MET A 681 44.61 -17.13 46.27
N GLU A 682 45.21 -15.95 46.34
CA GLU A 682 44.68 -14.68 45.87
C GLU A 682 44.67 -14.58 44.34
N SER A 683 45.70 -15.08 43.65
CA SER A 683 45.69 -15.32 42.19
C SER A 683 44.57 -16.29 41.86
N ARG A 684 44.54 -17.50 42.44
CA ARG A 684 43.49 -18.49 42.17
C ARG A 684 42.08 -17.97 42.46
N PHE A 685 41.90 -17.10 43.46
CA PHE A 685 40.63 -16.46 43.75
C PHE A 685 40.27 -15.37 42.74
N THR A 686 41.22 -14.52 42.33
CA THR A 686 40.98 -13.52 41.27
C THR A 686 40.79 -14.16 39.90
N ASP A 687 41.45 -15.29 39.63
CA ASP A 687 41.26 -16.10 38.43
C ASP A 687 39.87 -16.77 38.43
N LEU A 688 39.46 -17.41 39.53
CA LEU A 688 38.08 -17.93 39.69
C LEU A 688 37.00 -16.84 39.66
N MET A 689 37.29 -15.65 40.20
CA MET A 689 36.35 -14.51 40.14
C MET A 689 36.27 -13.91 38.74
N ARG A 690 37.35 -13.99 37.95
CA ARG A 690 37.35 -13.63 36.53
C ARG A 690 36.59 -14.67 35.70
N GLU A 691 36.90 -15.95 35.85
CA GLU A 691 36.11 -17.04 35.23
C GLU A 691 34.62 -16.94 35.61
N LYS A 692 34.28 -16.60 36.85
CA LYS A 692 32.90 -16.37 37.29
C LYS A 692 32.27 -15.11 36.67
N ALA A 693 33.05 -14.06 36.40
CA ALA A 693 32.58 -12.88 35.67
C ALA A 693 32.34 -13.23 34.18
N ASP A 694 33.32 -13.82 33.51
CA ASP A 694 33.24 -14.30 32.13
C ASP A 694 32.09 -15.31 31.92
N LEU A 695 31.79 -16.15 32.92
CA LEU A 695 30.65 -17.09 32.89
C LEU A 695 29.31 -16.41 33.18
N LYS A 696 29.29 -15.32 33.95
CA LYS A 696 28.07 -14.52 34.19
C LYS A 696 27.74 -13.66 32.97
N GLU A 697 28.74 -13.03 32.34
CA GLU A 697 28.61 -12.31 31.07
C GLU A 697 28.07 -13.24 29.98
N ARG A 698 28.65 -14.45 29.82
CA ARG A 698 28.12 -15.47 28.89
C ARG A 698 26.72 -15.99 29.25
N LEU A 699 26.34 -15.99 30.52
CA LEU A 699 24.99 -16.36 30.94
C LEU A 699 24.00 -15.25 30.57
N GLU A 700 24.36 -13.98 30.77
CA GLU A 700 23.57 -12.81 30.37
C GLU A 700 23.46 -12.70 28.83
N GLU A 701 24.53 -12.97 28.08
CA GLU A 701 24.49 -13.14 26.62
C GLU A 701 23.51 -14.24 26.19
N LEU A 702 23.52 -15.40 26.87
CA LEU A 702 22.64 -16.52 26.55
C LEU A 702 21.18 -16.24 26.92
N GLU A 703 20.91 -15.56 28.05
CA GLU A 703 19.56 -15.13 28.43
C GLU A 703 19.00 -14.11 27.44
N HIS A 704 19.78 -13.09 27.04
CA HIS A 704 19.40 -12.19 25.96
C HIS A 704 19.09 -12.93 24.65
N ARG A 705 19.90 -13.94 24.31
CA ARG A 705 19.69 -14.74 23.09
C ARG A 705 18.46 -15.66 23.19
N CYS A 706 18.14 -16.17 24.37
CA CYS A 706 16.90 -16.91 24.62
C CYS A 706 15.66 -16.00 24.54
N ILE A 707 15.73 -14.77 25.05
CA ILE A 707 14.66 -13.77 24.92
C ILE A 707 14.44 -13.41 23.45
N GLN A 708 15.52 -13.17 22.68
CA GLN A 708 15.43 -12.93 21.24
C GLN A 708 14.80 -14.11 20.51
N LEU A 709 15.26 -15.35 20.77
CA LEU A 709 14.71 -16.56 20.15
C LEU A 709 13.25 -16.82 20.55
N SER A 710 12.80 -16.37 21.73
CA SER A 710 11.38 -16.38 22.09
C SER A 710 10.60 -15.43 21.17
N GLY A 711 10.99 -14.17 21.06
CA GLY A 711 10.31 -13.19 20.19
C GLY A 711 10.32 -13.59 18.71
N GLU A 712 11.40 -14.22 18.23
CA GLU A 712 11.46 -14.82 16.89
C GLU A 712 10.49 -16.02 16.76
N THR A 713 10.32 -16.83 17.81
CA THR A 713 9.35 -17.93 17.84
C THR A 713 7.90 -17.43 17.89
N ASP A 714 7.64 -16.38 18.68
CA ASP A 714 6.31 -15.77 18.84
C ASP A 714 5.85 -15.11 17.53
N THR A 715 6.72 -14.35 16.86
CA THR A 715 6.42 -13.76 15.54
C THR A 715 6.29 -14.81 14.42
N ILE A 716 7.01 -15.93 14.48
CA ILE A 716 6.74 -17.10 13.63
C ILE A 716 5.35 -17.69 13.94
N GLY A 717 4.94 -17.73 15.20
CA GLY A 717 3.59 -18.12 15.63
C GLY A 717 2.49 -17.22 15.05
N GLU A 718 2.68 -15.91 15.11
CA GLU A 718 1.79 -14.92 14.48
C GLU A 718 1.70 -15.11 12.96
N TYR A 719 2.83 -15.31 12.28
CA TYR A 719 2.85 -15.60 10.84
C TYR A 719 2.10 -16.90 10.49
N ILE A 720 2.24 -17.95 11.32
CA ILE A 720 1.48 -19.20 11.16
C ILE A 720 -0.03 -18.95 11.35
N ALA A 721 -0.44 -18.14 12.33
CA ALA A 721 -1.84 -17.80 12.55
C ALA A 721 -2.43 -16.97 11.39
N LEU A 722 -1.68 -15.97 10.90
CA LEU A 722 -2.05 -15.17 9.72
C LEU A 722 -2.17 -16.03 8.47
N TYR A 723 -1.23 -16.96 8.24
CA TYR A 723 -1.28 -17.90 7.11
C TYR A 723 -2.49 -18.86 7.21
N GLN A 724 -2.82 -19.35 8.41
CA GLN A 724 -4.02 -20.16 8.63
C GLN A 724 -5.31 -19.36 8.34
N SER A 725 -5.39 -18.11 8.80
CA SER A 725 -6.51 -17.21 8.54
C SER A 725 -6.67 -16.91 7.04
N GLN A 726 -5.58 -16.51 6.36
CA GLN A 726 -5.57 -16.26 4.92
C GLN A 726 -5.98 -17.50 4.13
N ARG A 727 -5.49 -18.69 4.52
CA ARG A 727 -5.87 -19.97 3.91
C ARG A 727 -7.33 -20.33 4.14
N ALA A 728 -7.91 -20.00 5.30
CA ALA A 728 -9.33 -20.18 5.56
C ALA A 728 -10.19 -19.26 4.66
N ILE A 729 -9.83 -17.98 4.53
CA ILE A 729 -10.51 -17.01 3.65
C ILE A 729 -10.42 -17.44 2.18
N LEU A 730 -9.25 -17.91 1.73
CA LEU A 730 -9.08 -18.44 0.37
C LEU A 730 -9.92 -19.70 0.13
N LYS A 731 -10.02 -20.60 1.12
CA LYS A 731 -10.89 -21.78 1.04
C LYS A 731 -12.38 -21.40 0.98
N GLN A 732 -12.81 -20.43 1.79
CA GLN A 732 -14.18 -19.91 1.77
C GLN A 732 -14.51 -19.31 0.40
N ARG A 733 -13.69 -18.39 -0.13
CA ARG A 733 -13.88 -17.79 -1.46
C ARG A 733 -13.85 -18.81 -2.60
N HIS A 734 -13.13 -19.91 -2.45
CA HIS A 734 -13.18 -21.01 -3.41
C HIS A 734 -14.50 -21.77 -3.31
N GLN A 735 -14.97 -22.07 -2.10
CA GLN A 735 -16.24 -22.75 -1.88
C GLN A 735 -17.44 -21.91 -2.35
N GLU A 736 -17.46 -20.60 -2.07
CA GLU A 736 -18.46 -19.65 -2.61
C GLU A 736 -18.52 -19.68 -4.14
N LYS A 737 -17.35 -19.78 -4.81
CA LYS A 737 -17.27 -19.94 -6.27
C LYS A 737 -17.77 -21.31 -6.75
N GLU A 738 -17.41 -22.41 -6.09
CA GLU A 738 -17.91 -23.75 -6.44
C GLU A 738 -19.43 -23.84 -6.24
N GLU A 739 -19.98 -23.21 -5.20
CA GLU A 739 -21.43 -23.11 -4.98
C GLU A 739 -22.11 -22.28 -6.07
N TYR A 740 -21.53 -21.14 -6.48
CA TYR A 740 -22.05 -20.34 -7.59
C TYR A 740 -22.00 -21.10 -8.93
N ILE A 741 -20.88 -21.78 -9.22
CA ILE A 741 -20.72 -22.63 -10.41
C ILE A 741 -21.74 -23.79 -10.38
N SER A 742 -21.99 -24.39 -9.22
CA SER A 742 -22.97 -25.46 -9.05
C SER A 742 -24.41 -24.98 -9.30
N ARG A 743 -24.78 -23.80 -8.78
CA ARG A 743 -26.09 -23.16 -9.04
C ARG A 743 -26.25 -22.86 -10.53
N LEU A 744 -25.28 -22.20 -11.15
CA LEU A 744 -25.30 -21.88 -12.59
C LEU A 744 -25.36 -23.15 -13.48
N ALA A 745 -24.73 -24.25 -13.05
CA ALA A 745 -24.82 -25.54 -13.73
C ALA A 745 -26.21 -26.18 -13.58
N GLN A 746 -26.85 -26.06 -12.41
CA GLN A 746 -28.23 -26.49 -12.17
C GLN A 746 -29.23 -25.66 -12.99
N ASP A 747 -29.12 -24.33 -12.99
CA ASP A 747 -29.98 -23.41 -13.75
C ASP A 747 -29.92 -23.70 -15.26
N LYS A 748 -28.70 -23.98 -15.76
CA LYS A 748 -28.46 -24.38 -17.16
C LYS A 748 -29.16 -25.70 -17.51
N GLU A 749 -29.16 -26.67 -16.61
CA GLU A 749 -29.82 -27.96 -16.85
C GLU A 749 -31.34 -27.85 -16.69
N GLU A 750 -31.88 -27.03 -15.77
CA GLU A 750 -33.31 -26.73 -15.71
C GLU A 750 -33.78 -26.01 -16.99
N MET A 751 -33.04 -24.99 -17.44
CA MET A 751 -33.35 -24.29 -18.70
C MET A 751 -33.34 -25.25 -19.91
N LYS A 752 -32.38 -26.17 -19.95
CA LYS A 752 -32.31 -27.24 -20.96
C LYS A 752 -33.51 -28.20 -20.88
N MET A 753 -33.98 -28.55 -19.69
CA MET A 753 -35.21 -29.34 -19.52
C MET A 753 -36.45 -28.59 -19.99
N LYS A 754 -36.60 -27.30 -19.66
CA LYS A 754 -37.70 -26.45 -20.15
C LYS A 754 -37.70 -26.31 -21.67
N LEU A 755 -36.52 -26.17 -22.29
CA LEU A 755 -36.40 -26.11 -23.76
C LEU A 755 -36.79 -27.44 -24.43
N LEU A 756 -36.52 -28.58 -23.79
CA LEU A 756 -36.98 -29.91 -24.27
C LEU A 756 -38.49 -30.10 -24.11
N GLU A 757 -39.09 -29.63 -23.00
CA GLU A 757 -40.54 -29.64 -22.81
C GLU A 757 -41.25 -28.73 -23.84
N LEU A 758 -40.70 -27.53 -24.06
CA LEU A 758 -41.16 -26.60 -25.10
C LEU A 758 -41.08 -27.25 -26.51
N GLN A 759 -40.01 -27.99 -26.80
CA GLN A 759 -39.85 -28.69 -28.07
C GLN A 759 -40.92 -29.77 -28.28
N ASP A 760 -41.23 -30.60 -27.26
CA ASP A 760 -42.31 -31.58 -27.39
C ASP A 760 -43.70 -30.94 -27.46
N LEU A 761 -43.96 -29.87 -26.69
CA LEU A 761 -45.20 -29.10 -26.79
C LEU A 761 -45.41 -28.53 -28.20
N VAL A 762 -44.39 -27.94 -28.81
CA VAL A 762 -44.45 -27.45 -30.20
C VAL A 762 -44.67 -28.61 -31.18
N MET A 763 -44.00 -29.75 -30.97
CA MET A 763 -44.23 -30.96 -31.78
C MET A 763 -45.64 -31.54 -31.57
N ARG A 764 -46.27 -31.37 -30.40
CA ARG A 764 -47.69 -31.70 -30.15
C ARG A 764 -48.61 -30.75 -30.93
N LEU A 765 -48.47 -29.43 -30.81
CA LEU A 765 -49.23 -28.47 -31.63
C LEU A 765 -49.11 -28.73 -33.13
N VAL A 766 -47.92 -29.03 -33.64
CA VAL A 766 -47.73 -29.32 -35.07
C VAL A 766 -48.43 -30.62 -35.47
N ARG A 767 -48.47 -31.65 -34.61
CA ARG A 767 -49.28 -32.87 -34.84
C ARG A 767 -50.78 -32.56 -34.82
N GLU A 768 -51.27 -31.87 -33.78
CA GLU A 768 -52.67 -31.46 -33.60
C GLU A 768 -53.18 -30.64 -34.81
N ARG A 769 -52.40 -29.64 -35.26
CA ARG A 769 -52.68 -28.82 -36.45
C ARG A 769 -52.65 -29.65 -37.74
N ASN A 770 -51.68 -30.56 -37.89
CA ASN A 770 -51.59 -31.40 -39.09
C ASN A 770 -52.76 -32.39 -39.16
N GLU A 771 -53.21 -32.94 -38.05
CA GLU A 771 -54.44 -33.73 -37.98
C GLU A 771 -55.68 -32.91 -38.37
N TRP A 772 -55.81 -31.68 -37.87
CA TRP A 772 -56.86 -30.76 -38.28
C TRP A 772 -56.84 -30.50 -39.78
N TYR A 773 -55.65 -30.28 -40.36
CA TYR A 773 -55.49 -30.10 -41.80
C TYR A 773 -55.85 -31.37 -42.59
N SER A 774 -55.48 -32.56 -42.12
CA SER A 774 -55.91 -33.83 -42.72
C SER A 774 -57.43 -34.04 -42.63
N LYS A 775 -58.06 -33.70 -41.50
CA LYS A 775 -59.52 -33.74 -41.31
C LYS A 775 -60.23 -32.76 -42.26
N TYR A 776 -59.70 -31.54 -42.42
CA TYR A 776 -60.20 -30.54 -43.36
C TYR A 776 -60.08 -30.99 -44.82
N VAL A 777 -58.91 -31.50 -45.24
CA VAL A 777 -58.69 -31.99 -46.61
C VAL A 777 -59.56 -33.21 -46.91
N ALA A 778 -59.74 -34.13 -45.97
CA ALA A 778 -60.64 -35.27 -46.11
C ALA A 778 -62.12 -34.85 -46.23
N ALA A 779 -62.55 -33.81 -45.51
CA ALA A 779 -63.89 -33.23 -45.66
C ALA A 779 -64.06 -32.52 -47.01
N ALA A 780 -63.06 -31.75 -47.45
CA ALA A 780 -63.08 -31.06 -48.75
C ALA A 780 -63.07 -32.02 -49.96
N GLN A 781 -62.57 -33.24 -49.79
CA GLN A 781 -62.57 -34.29 -50.83
C GLN A 781 -63.86 -35.14 -50.85
N ASN A 782 -64.74 -35.02 -49.86
CA ASN A 782 -66.04 -35.71 -49.79
C ASN A 782 -67.21 -34.71 -49.81
N PRO A 783 -67.64 -34.22 -50.98
CA PRO A 783 -68.59 -33.10 -51.09
C PRO A 783 -70.00 -33.37 -50.55
N GLU A 784 -70.39 -34.63 -50.29
CA GLU A 784 -71.70 -34.94 -49.69
C GLU A 784 -71.80 -34.63 -48.19
N LEU A 785 -70.68 -34.44 -47.48
CA LEU A 785 -70.69 -34.14 -46.04
C LEU A 785 -70.65 -32.64 -45.69
N LEU A 786 -70.59 -31.75 -46.70
CA LEU A 786 -70.67 -30.29 -46.52
C LEU A 786 -72.02 -29.80 -45.97
N SER A 787 -73.02 -30.68 -45.87
CA SER A 787 -74.35 -30.36 -45.32
C SER A 787 -74.42 -30.26 -43.79
N TYR A 788 -73.37 -30.61 -43.01
CA TYR A 788 -73.52 -30.84 -41.56
C TYR A 788 -72.37 -30.39 -40.64
N VAL A 789 -71.70 -29.26 -40.93
CA VAL A 789 -70.77 -28.60 -39.98
C VAL A 789 -71.03 -27.08 -39.91
N PRO A 790 -71.77 -26.58 -38.89
CA PRO A 790 -72.14 -25.15 -38.79
C PRO A 790 -71.01 -24.17 -38.42
N ALA A 791 -69.76 -24.62 -38.33
CA ALA A 791 -68.66 -23.83 -37.75
C ALA A 791 -67.80 -23.04 -38.77
N LEU A 792 -67.81 -23.42 -40.05
CA LEU A 792 -66.91 -22.84 -41.07
C LEU A 792 -67.39 -21.49 -41.64
N SER A 793 -68.62 -21.07 -41.37
CA SER A 793 -69.16 -19.78 -41.83
C SER A 793 -68.68 -18.56 -41.03
N VAL A 794 -68.13 -18.76 -39.83
CA VAL A 794 -67.78 -17.67 -38.89
C VAL A 794 -66.40 -17.07 -39.16
N PHE A 795 -65.47 -17.81 -39.78
CA PHE A 795 -64.10 -17.34 -40.04
C PHE A 795 -63.93 -16.58 -41.37
N LEU A 796 -64.82 -16.77 -42.35
CA LEU A 796 -64.70 -16.13 -43.67
C LEU A 796 -65.14 -14.66 -43.71
N THR A 797 -65.76 -14.14 -42.65
CA THR A 797 -66.14 -12.73 -42.51
C THR A 797 -65.05 -11.87 -41.85
N GLY A 798 -64.01 -12.48 -41.27
CA GLY A 798 -62.92 -11.77 -40.57
C GLY A 798 -61.82 -11.20 -41.48
N LEU A 799 -61.75 -11.62 -42.74
CA LEU A 799 -60.76 -11.16 -43.72
C LEU A 799 -61.34 -10.06 -44.63
N ARG A 800 -61.56 -8.87 -44.05
CA ARG A 800 -61.79 -7.64 -44.82
C ARG A 800 -60.52 -6.80 -44.87
N GLU A 801 -60.19 -6.30 -46.05
CA GLU A 801 -59.00 -5.48 -46.30
C GLU A 801 -59.01 -4.20 -45.46
N VAL A 802 -57.95 -3.99 -44.68
CA VAL A 802 -57.62 -2.69 -44.08
C VAL A 802 -56.53 -2.07 -44.95
N ASN A 803 -56.89 -1.05 -45.72
CA ASN A 803 -55.91 -0.22 -46.41
C ASN A 803 -55.21 0.70 -45.39
N LEU A 804 -53.90 0.87 -45.53
CA LEU A 804 -53.12 1.82 -44.74
C LEU A 804 -52.84 3.08 -45.57
N SER A 805 -53.70 4.08 -45.41
CA SER A 805 -53.47 5.48 -45.78
C SER A 805 -54.33 6.37 -44.88
N ASP A 806 -53.76 7.52 -44.50
CA ASP A 806 -54.40 8.67 -43.85
C ASP A 806 -55.03 8.46 -42.46
N GLU A 807 -54.18 8.53 -41.43
CA GLU A 807 -54.60 9.02 -40.10
C GLU A 807 -54.53 10.55 -40.06
N ALA A 808 -55.64 11.20 -39.71
CA ALA A 808 -55.66 12.53 -39.10
C ALA A 808 -57.01 12.74 -38.38
N GLU A 809 -56.97 13.45 -37.25
CA GLU A 809 -58.13 14.11 -36.60
C GLU A 809 -59.37 13.24 -36.27
N GLN A 810 -59.40 12.67 -35.05
CA GLN A 810 -60.07 13.34 -33.91
C GLN A 810 -60.14 12.47 -32.64
N GLU A 811 -59.34 12.83 -31.63
CA GLU A 811 -59.71 12.57 -30.22
C GLU A 811 -60.66 13.68 -29.75
N ALA A 812 -61.90 13.33 -29.39
CA ALA A 812 -62.81 14.20 -28.65
C ALA A 812 -63.95 13.41 -27.97
N ALA A 813 -64.42 13.91 -26.83
CA ALA A 813 -65.68 13.56 -26.18
C ALA A 813 -65.91 12.07 -25.84
N VAL A 814 -65.23 11.60 -24.80
CA VAL A 814 -65.63 10.42 -24.01
C VAL A 814 -66.51 10.89 -22.83
N LEU A 815 -67.57 10.11 -22.53
CA LEU A 815 -68.51 10.17 -21.38
C LEU A 815 -69.77 11.07 -21.45
N HIS A 816 -70.90 10.40 -21.17
CA HIS A 816 -72.20 10.89 -20.66
C HIS A 816 -73.00 11.86 -21.57
N GLN A 817 -74.30 11.68 -21.82
CA GLN A 817 -75.30 10.67 -21.40
C GLN A 817 -76.46 10.68 -22.43
N SER A 818 -77.41 9.73 -22.51
CA SER A 818 -77.76 8.54 -21.71
C SER A 818 -78.17 7.38 -22.69
N GLY A 819 -79.16 6.49 -22.54
CA GLY A 819 -80.23 6.35 -21.53
C GLY A 819 -81.32 5.29 -21.76
N PHE A 820 -81.32 4.48 -22.84
CA PHE A 820 -82.40 3.49 -23.11
C PHE A 820 -81.93 2.04 -23.14
N SER A 821 -82.71 1.16 -22.51
CA SER A 821 -82.48 -0.27 -22.32
C SER A 821 -83.77 -1.07 -22.63
N PRO A 822 -83.74 -2.41 -22.71
CA PRO A 822 -82.73 -3.30 -23.27
C PRO A 822 -83.35 -4.29 -24.29
N ILE A 823 -82.53 -5.00 -25.09
CA ILE A 823 -82.96 -6.21 -25.82
C ILE A 823 -81.99 -7.37 -25.57
N ASP A 824 -82.56 -8.57 -25.54
CA ASP A 824 -82.03 -9.83 -25.05
C ASP A 824 -80.63 -10.30 -25.52
N SER A 825 -79.83 -10.68 -24.53
CA SER A 825 -79.43 -12.09 -24.31
C SER A 825 -79.04 -12.97 -25.51
N LYS A 826 -77.74 -13.04 -25.84
CA LYS A 826 -76.89 -14.21 -25.43
C LYS A 826 -75.45 -14.18 -25.97
N ALA A 827 -74.52 -14.41 -25.03
CA ALA A 827 -73.29 -15.20 -25.15
C ALA A 827 -72.57 -15.29 -26.51
N ALA A 828 -71.60 -14.40 -26.72
CA ALA A 828 -70.36 -14.75 -27.41
C ALA A 828 -69.24 -14.86 -26.36
N GLN A 829 -68.70 -16.05 -26.13
CA GLN A 829 -67.51 -16.22 -25.29
C GLN A 829 -66.24 -15.88 -26.09
N PRO A 830 -65.14 -15.45 -25.43
CA PRO A 830 -63.84 -15.35 -26.07
C PRO A 830 -63.39 -16.70 -26.65
N SER A 831 -62.61 -16.65 -27.72
CA SER A 831 -62.08 -17.82 -28.42
C SER A 831 -61.34 -18.80 -27.50
N GLN A 832 -61.60 -20.10 -27.65
CA GLN A 832 -60.76 -21.15 -27.09
C GLN A 832 -59.39 -21.15 -27.79
N GLU A 833 -58.38 -20.57 -27.16
CA GLU A 833 -56.98 -20.90 -27.50
C GLU A 833 -56.69 -22.34 -27.06
N ASP A 834 -56.00 -23.12 -27.90
CA ASP A 834 -55.68 -24.53 -27.61
C ASP A 834 -54.91 -24.69 -26.27
N PRO A 835 -55.21 -25.73 -25.47
CA PRO A 835 -54.55 -25.93 -24.18
C PRO A 835 -53.03 -26.09 -24.32
N THR A 836 -52.57 -26.78 -25.38
CA THR A 836 -51.16 -26.93 -25.73
C THR A 836 -50.50 -25.58 -26.04
N ALA A 837 -51.23 -24.65 -26.68
CA ALA A 837 -50.73 -23.30 -26.98
C ALA A 837 -50.62 -22.44 -25.71
N LYS A 838 -51.60 -22.50 -24.80
CA LYS A 838 -51.51 -21.81 -23.50
C LYS A 838 -50.32 -22.30 -22.67
N GLN A 839 -50.07 -23.62 -22.66
CA GLN A 839 -48.93 -24.20 -21.95
C GLN A 839 -47.58 -23.76 -22.55
N ILE A 840 -47.49 -23.60 -23.88
CA ILE A 840 -46.32 -22.99 -24.54
C ILE A 840 -46.13 -21.53 -24.15
N MET A 841 -47.19 -20.72 -24.16
CA MET A 841 -47.11 -19.29 -23.80
C MET A 841 -46.67 -19.08 -22.34
N GLN A 842 -47.11 -19.95 -21.43
CA GLN A 842 -46.65 -19.97 -20.04
C GLN A 842 -45.17 -20.38 -19.94
N LEU A 843 -44.78 -21.47 -20.58
CA LEU A 843 -43.40 -21.98 -20.53
C LEU A 843 -42.39 -21.02 -21.18
N LEU A 844 -42.79 -20.32 -22.26
CA LEU A 844 -42.00 -19.25 -22.87
C LEU A 844 -41.79 -18.08 -21.90
N ARG A 845 -42.82 -17.69 -21.14
CA ARG A 845 -42.69 -16.64 -20.11
C ARG A 845 -41.72 -17.05 -19.00
N GLU A 846 -41.76 -18.31 -18.55
CA GLU A 846 -40.82 -18.85 -17.55
C GLU A 846 -39.39 -19.07 -18.07
N ILE A 847 -39.20 -19.14 -19.39
CA ILE A 847 -37.88 -19.15 -20.05
C ILE A 847 -37.37 -17.71 -20.24
N GLN A 848 -38.26 -16.76 -20.50
CA GLN A 848 -37.94 -15.35 -20.76
C GLN A 848 -37.64 -14.56 -19.47
N ASN A 849 -38.35 -14.84 -18.38
CA ASN A 849 -38.16 -14.20 -17.06
C ASN A 849 -37.67 -15.20 -15.98
N PRO A 850 -36.44 -15.74 -16.06
CA PRO A 850 -35.93 -16.69 -15.06
C PRO A 850 -35.71 -16.04 -13.67
N GLN A 851 -35.62 -14.71 -13.59
CA GLN A 851 -35.33 -13.98 -12.34
C GLN A 851 -36.48 -13.96 -11.33
N GLU A 852 -37.74 -14.18 -11.75
CA GLU A 852 -38.91 -14.13 -10.86
C GLU A 852 -38.93 -15.24 -9.78
N ARG A 853 -38.00 -16.21 -9.83
CA ARG A 853 -37.83 -17.22 -8.77
C ARG A 853 -36.86 -16.84 -7.64
N LEU A 854 -36.12 -15.73 -7.75
CA LEU A 854 -35.17 -15.30 -6.71
C LEU A 854 -35.88 -14.50 -5.61
N GLY A 855 -36.37 -15.21 -4.60
CA GLY A 855 -36.90 -14.62 -3.38
C GLY A 855 -35.82 -13.87 -2.58
N SER A 856 -35.81 -12.54 -2.72
CA SER A 856 -35.27 -11.55 -1.76
C SER A 856 -33.97 -11.91 -1.03
N LEU A 857 -32.82 -11.82 -1.71
CA LEU A 857 -31.53 -11.46 -1.10
C LEU A 857 -30.45 -11.17 -2.17
N LEU A 858 -29.74 -10.05 -2.01
CA LEU A 858 -28.68 -9.52 -2.89
C LEU A 858 -29.07 -9.26 -4.35
N GLU A 859 -29.52 -8.03 -4.59
CA GLU A 859 -29.20 -7.36 -5.85
C GLU A 859 -27.66 -7.26 -5.99
N ASN A 860 -27.15 -7.44 -7.20
CA ASN A 860 -25.76 -7.15 -7.57
C ASN A 860 -25.77 -6.45 -8.93
N PRO A 861 -25.20 -5.24 -9.08
CA PRO A 861 -25.20 -4.53 -10.35
C PRO A 861 -24.24 -5.18 -11.35
N CYS A 862 -24.79 -5.83 -12.38
CA CYS A 862 -24.04 -6.43 -13.47
C CYS A 862 -23.48 -5.37 -14.43
N ILE A 863 -22.31 -4.80 -14.12
CA ILE A 863 -21.57 -3.90 -15.03
C ILE A 863 -21.02 -4.70 -16.23
N PRO A 864 -21.38 -4.36 -17.49
CA PRO A 864 -20.93 -5.10 -18.67
C PRO A 864 -19.50 -4.70 -19.11
N PHE A 865 -18.53 -5.55 -18.82
CA PHE A 865 -17.13 -5.33 -19.21
C PHE A 865 -16.88 -5.66 -20.69
N PHE A 866 -16.56 -4.65 -21.50
CA PHE A 866 -16.01 -4.82 -22.84
C PHE A 866 -14.48 -4.72 -22.80
N TYR A 867 -13.78 -5.73 -23.34
CA TYR A 867 -12.33 -5.71 -23.50
C TYR A 867 -11.92 -5.73 -24.98
N ARG A 868 -10.89 -4.97 -25.32
CA ARG A 868 -10.11 -5.08 -26.55
C ARG A 868 -8.66 -4.84 -26.17
N ALA A 869 -7.76 -5.74 -26.58
CA ALA A 869 -6.33 -5.53 -26.42
C ALA A 869 -5.85 -4.42 -27.37
N ASP A 870 -4.94 -3.59 -26.88
CA ASP A 870 -4.15 -2.64 -27.69
C ASP A 870 -2.98 -3.39 -28.36
N GLU A 871 -2.28 -2.77 -29.32
CA GLU A 871 -1.18 -3.40 -30.09
C GLU A 871 0.08 -3.76 -29.24
N ASN A 872 0.02 -3.52 -27.93
CA ASN A 872 1.10 -3.73 -26.96
C ASN A 872 0.71 -4.72 -25.82
N ASP A 873 -0.33 -5.54 -26.00
CA ASP A 873 -0.90 -6.48 -25.01
C ASP A 873 -1.40 -5.87 -23.67
N GLU A 874 -1.47 -4.53 -23.56
CA GLU A 874 -2.08 -3.85 -22.42
C GLU A 874 -3.62 -3.87 -22.49
N VAL A 875 -4.28 -4.41 -21.46
CA VAL A 875 -5.74 -4.42 -21.32
C VAL A 875 -6.21 -3.18 -20.55
N LYS A 876 -6.68 -2.15 -21.27
CA LYS A 876 -7.34 -0.99 -20.68
C LYS A 876 -8.82 -1.30 -20.43
N ILE A 877 -9.17 -1.53 -19.17
CA ILE A 877 -10.57 -1.64 -18.73
C ILE A 877 -11.13 -0.23 -18.57
N MET A 878 -12.15 0.12 -19.35
CA MET A 878 -13.01 1.27 -19.04
C MET A 878 -14.26 0.75 -18.35
N VAL A 879 -14.61 1.38 -17.23
CA VAL A 879 -15.93 1.28 -16.60
C VAL A 879 -16.73 2.49 -17.10
N VAL A 880 -18.00 2.27 -17.44
CA VAL A 880 -18.99 3.28 -17.84
C VAL A 880 -20.13 3.22 -16.84
#